data_AF-A0A1H7MB59-F1
#
_entry.id   AF-A0A1H7MB59-F1
#
_cell.length_a   1.000
_cell.length_b   1.000
_cell.length_c   1.000
_cell.angle_alpha   90.00
_cell.angle_beta   90.00
_cell.angle_gamma   90.00
#
_symmetry.space_group_name_H-M   'P 1'
#
loop_
_entity.id
_entity.type
_entity.pdbx_description
1 polymer ?
#
loop_
_entity_poly.entity_id
_entity_poly.type
_entity_poly.pdbx_seq_one_letter_code
_entity_poly.pdbx_strand_id
1 'polypeptide(L)'
;MHVVFREQHGLEEADAPRDLAQDPADLVVLSFSDSDLGAFAAGWHAAAPGALPTLRLANLADLTHPLSVDTYLERTLSGARGILIRLIGGRSYWSYGLAQVESLARANGIALAVLAADGREDDRLRAASTLPASTLDRLAALCDSGGAVAAQAALAQLALAAGLRAAPVRGAAALGQVGAWLPASCPACPAAMLFAPDPRPRVLLTFYRSYLAAADLDPVAALHAALSARGFDVVPLYVPSLKDGDTRGWLARWVAALAPVAIVNATAFSARGGDEATSPLDASDAPVFQVALATSGRQAWTEATRGLSPADLAMHVVLPEVDGRVFAGVASFKEAAVRDPALQHARRAHRAAPERVAAIADRVAAWVHLRQTPARDRHVALVLSTYPGKTHQMAHAVGLDALASAEVILDELGAPAGGSLAHALNSETLRWPIAAYHAALARLPQRLRDDLSAAWGDAGDDPAVSGDDFAFPAVRRGKALVALQPERGEPRERAGEYHDLSRVPRHGYVAFYLWLREQAIDALVHVGAHGTLEWLPGKAVALSDDCWPEALTGALPVIYPFIVNDPGEAAQAKRRVGAVTLGHLPPPLVTGEGGPGLGRLEALLDEFSNADGLDPARRDRLQRDIAEEADAIGLSAELGLADAANAAEAITRIDTFVCDVKDTRFGDGLHVFGEGPCGAAERDGLHAALSGWRVVPGPAGSPYRGRKDVLPTGRNLYAIDPRGVPSRSAHAQGKRLADELVRRHLQDEGDYPRALVVDLWGSATMRTAGEEFAMALHLLGAQPVWDTGSDRVTGVEILPLAMLDRPRVDVTLRVSGLFRDTFAQLCALFGQAVRALAARDEAPEWNPFVGQSGAERAGARVYGPAPGSYGLGIGDAADTYTDAARAAAGEAWLAASSYSFDAGEVADPAGIAARVAAADAFVHIQDLPETDLLIAADYAGHEAGFAAAQGVVGGHAALYHLDARDPGRPRARPLREEVARVVRGRAADPAWIAGMMRHGYRGAAEIAGTLDHLGSFAHLANVVTPELIDLYHDATIGRDEVRAFLAAANPAALAAMEARFAALLRSGLWPTRRNSILATLGLPA
;
A
#
# COMPACT_ATOMS: atom_id res chain seq x y z
N MET A 1 -45.98 10.33 -7.01
CA MET A 1 -45.02 9.49 -6.28
C MET A 1 -44.25 8.73 -7.35
N HIS A 2 -43.16 9.30 -7.88
CA HIS A 2 -42.35 8.64 -8.90
C HIS A 2 -41.46 7.61 -8.21
N VAL A 3 -41.65 6.34 -8.55
CA VAL A 3 -40.78 5.25 -8.09
C VAL A 3 -39.46 5.40 -8.83
N VAL A 4 -38.41 5.82 -8.13
CA VAL A 4 -37.05 5.89 -8.66
C VAL A 4 -36.51 4.46 -8.69
N PHE A 5 -36.36 3.88 -9.88
CA PHE A 5 -35.71 2.58 -10.06
C PHE A 5 -34.21 2.71 -9.75
N ARG A 6 -33.72 1.87 -8.85
CA ARG A 6 -32.31 1.76 -8.50
C ARG A 6 -31.75 0.46 -9.06
N GLU A 7 -30.71 0.55 -9.86
CA GLU A 7 -30.05 -0.59 -10.50
C GLU A 7 -28.72 -0.87 -9.78
N GLN A 8 -28.46 -2.14 -9.47
CA GLN A 8 -27.26 -2.62 -8.78
C GLN A 8 -26.64 -3.78 -9.56
N HIS A 9 -25.32 -3.79 -9.72
CA HIS A 9 -24.58 -4.86 -10.40
C HIS A 9 -23.61 -5.57 -9.43
N GLY A 10 -23.63 -6.92 -9.43
CA GLY A 10 -22.75 -7.79 -8.62
C GLY A 10 -21.54 -8.35 -9.39
N LEU A 11 -20.76 -9.24 -8.76
CA LEU A 11 -19.40 -9.64 -9.21
C LEU A 11 -19.20 -11.10 -9.72
N GLU A 12 -20.22 -11.97 -9.86
CA GLU A 12 -20.01 -13.41 -10.21
C GLU A 12 -20.86 -13.94 -11.40
N GLU A 13 -20.26 -14.81 -12.26
CA GLU A 13 -20.82 -15.45 -13.48
C GLU A 13 -20.63 -17.01 -13.46
N ALA A 14 -21.41 -17.78 -14.25
CA ALA A 14 -21.78 -19.21 -14.06
C ALA A 14 -20.76 -20.35 -14.37
N ASP A 15 -20.87 -21.50 -13.67
CA ASP A 15 -19.98 -22.70 -13.69
C ASP A 15 -20.23 -23.74 -14.83
N ALA A 16 -19.17 -24.49 -15.19
CA ALA A 16 -19.16 -25.55 -16.22
C ALA A 16 -19.26 -27.01 -15.66
N PRO A 17 -19.80 -28.00 -16.42
CA PRO A 17 -19.93 -29.39 -15.96
C PRO A 17 -18.60 -30.14 -15.83
N ARG A 18 -18.47 -30.98 -14.79
CA ARG A 18 -17.33 -31.89 -14.49
C ARG A 18 -17.75 -33.37 -14.33
N ASP A 19 -16.90 -34.31 -14.75
CA ASP A 19 -16.98 -35.74 -14.40
C ASP A 19 -15.83 -36.09 -13.44
N LEU A 20 -16.14 -36.66 -12.28
CA LEU A 20 -15.15 -37.04 -11.25
C LEU A 20 -14.41 -38.35 -11.56
N ALA A 21 -14.93 -39.16 -12.49
CA ALA A 21 -14.38 -40.47 -12.88
C ALA A 21 -14.00 -41.34 -11.67
N GLN A 22 -14.90 -41.47 -10.70
CA GLN A 22 -14.74 -42.37 -9.54
C GLN A 22 -15.47 -43.69 -9.78
N ASP A 23 -14.85 -44.79 -9.38
CA ASP A 23 -15.47 -46.11 -9.35
C ASP A 23 -16.37 -46.24 -8.10
N PRO A 24 -17.37 -47.13 -8.11
CA PRO A 24 -18.18 -47.42 -6.92
C PRO A 24 -17.35 -47.80 -5.69
N ALA A 25 -17.89 -47.49 -4.51
CA ALA A 25 -17.35 -47.93 -3.22
C ALA A 25 -18.47 -48.17 -2.21
N ASP A 26 -18.17 -48.92 -1.16
CA ASP A 26 -19.12 -49.26 -0.10
C ASP A 26 -19.66 -48.01 0.61
N LEU A 27 -18.78 -47.03 0.87
CA LEU A 27 -19.11 -45.76 1.51
C LEU A 27 -18.75 -44.57 0.63
N VAL A 28 -19.58 -43.52 0.67
CA VAL A 28 -19.28 -42.23 0.01
C VAL A 28 -19.53 -41.08 0.98
N VAL A 29 -18.61 -40.12 1.05
CA VAL A 29 -18.78 -38.88 1.80
C VAL A 29 -18.67 -37.68 0.87
N LEU A 30 -19.66 -36.80 0.93
CA LEU A 30 -19.76 -35.57 0.14
C LEU A 30 -19.78 -34.35 1.09
N SER A 31 -18.96 -33.34 0.80
CA SER A 31 -18.98 -32.07 1.55
C SER A 31 -18.52 -30.91 0.66
N PHE A 32 -18.98 -29.69 0.91
CA PHE A 32 -18.35 -28.48 0.36
C PHE A 32 -17.01 -28.14 1.05
N SER A 33 -16.78 -28.71 2.24
CA SER A 33 -15.61 -28.43 3.07
C SER A 33 -14.48 -29.43 2.82
N ASP A 34 -13.38 -28.95 2.24
CA ASP A 34 -12.13 -29.72 2.13
C ASP A 34 -11.58 -30.13 3.51
N SER A 35 -11.95 -29.41 4.57
CA SER A 35 -11.56 -29.77 5.95
C SER A 35 -12.26 -31.04 6.42
N ASP A 36 -13.54 -31.22 6.09
CA ASP A 36 -14.28 -32.45 6.37
C ASP A 36 -13.65 -33.62 5.60
N LEU A 37 -13.49 -33.46 4.28
CA LEU A 37 -12.94 -34.50 3.42
C LEU A 37 -11.52 -34.87 3.85
N GLY A 38 -10.71 -33.89 4.26
CA GLY A 38 -9.38 -34.11 4.83
C GLY A 38 -9.41 -34.93 6.12
N ALA A 39 -10.33 -34.64 7.04
CA ALA A 39 -10.49 -35.40 8.27
C ALA A 39 -10.93 -36.85 8.00
N PHE A 40 -11.88 -37.07 7.08
CA PHE A 40 -12.31 -38.41 6.67
C PHE A 40 -11.20 -39.21 5.99
N ALA A 41 -10.42 -38.57 5.11
CA ALA A 41 -9.27 -39.20 4.49
C ALA A 41 -8.24 -39.65 5.55
N ALA A 42 -7.90 -38.76 6.49
CA ALA A 42 -6.97 -39.07 7.57
C ALA A 42 -7.50 -40.18 8.50
N GLY A 43 -8.79 -40.14 8.85
CA GLY A 43 -9.44 -41.15 9.68
C GLY A 43 -9.48 -42.53 9.00
N TRP A 44 -9.71 -42.58 7.68
CA TRP A 44 -9.69 -43.82 6.93
C TRP A 44 -8.28 -44.44 6.88
N HIS A 45 -7.24 -43.63 6.60
CA HIS A 45 -5.85 -44.10 6.57
C HIS A 45 -5.29 -44.50 7.95
N ALA A 46 -5.78 -43.88 9.03
CA ALA A 46 -5.39 -44.23 10.39
C ALA A 46 -5.96 -45.58 10.86
N ALA A 47 -6.99 -46.11 10.18
CA ALA A 47 -7.56 -47.40 10.52
C ALA A 47 -6.63 -48.54 10.13
N ALA A 48 -6.63 -49.62 10.93
CA ALA A 48 -5.90 -50.83 10.58
C ALA A 48 -6.38 -51.37 9.21
N PRO A 49 -5.50 -51.99 8.38
CA PRO A 49 -5.90 -52.53 7.09
C PRO A 49 -7.12 -53.45 7.21
N GLY A 50 -8.17 -53.17 6.42
CA GLY A 50 -9.43 -53.92 6.42
C GLY A 50 -10.39 -53.60 7.59
N ALA A 51 -10.08 -52.63 8.45
CA ALA A 51 -10.96 -52.23 9.55
C ALA A 51 -12.12 -51.32 9.12
N LEU A 52 -12.01 -50.68 7.95
CA LEU A 52 -13.06 -49.87 7.33
C LEU A 52 -13.33 -50.35 5.89
N PRO A 53 -14.58 -50.22 5.38
CA PRO A 53 -14.93 -50.52 3.99
C PRO A 53 -14.25 -49.59 2.97
N THR A 54 -14.44 -49.87 1.68
CA THR A 54 -13.98 -48.97 0.60
C THR A 54 -14.71 -47.62 0.67
N LEU A 55 -14.00 -46.53 0.39
CA LEU A 55 -14.50 -45.16 0.57
C LEU A 55 -14.27 -44.31 -0.69
N ARG A 56 -15.23 -43.45 -1.03
CA ARG A 56 -15.02 -42.30 -1.93
C ARG A 56 -15.30 -41.00 -1.21
N LEU A 57 -14.49 -39.99 -1.54
CA LEU A 57 -14.66 -38.62 -1.08
C LEU A 57 -14.88 -37.73 -2.31
N ALA A 58 -15.82 -36.80 -2.24
CA ALA A 58 -15.99 -35.81 -3.30
C ALA A 58 -16.42 -34.46 -2.73
N ASN A 59 -15.91 -33.39 -3.36
CA ASN A 59 -16.31 -32.03 -3.03
C ASN A 59 -17.59 -31.69 -3.80
N LEU A 60 -18.61 -31.19 -3.10
CA LEU A 60 -19.89 -30.82 -3.68
C LEU A 60 -19.77 -29.65 -4.68
N ALA A 61 -18.72 -28.83 -4.58
CA ALA A 61 -18.44 -27.76 -5.54
C ALA A 61 -18.17 -28.29 -6.95
N ASP A 62 -17.65 -29.53 -7.08
CA ASP A 62 -17.45 -30.17 -8.38
C ASP A 62 -18.73 -30.83 -8.92
N LEU A 63 -19.82 -30.77 -8.17
CA LEU A 63 -21.11 -31.40 -8.47
C LEU A 63 -22.26 -30.37 -8.48
N THR A 64 -21.99 -29.10 -8.77
CA THR A 64 -23.03 -28.05 -8.82
C THR A 64 -23.89 -28.13 -10.09
N HIS A 65 -23.29 -28.56 -11.20
CA HIS A 65 -23.99 -28.72 -12.48
C HIS A 65 -24.84 -30.01 -12.51
N PRO A 66 -26.12 -29.97 -12.95
CA PRO A 66 -26.99 -31.17 -12.97
C PRO A 66 -26.40 -32.38 -13.68
N LEU A 67 -25.76 -32.19 -14.84
CA LEU A 67 -25.09 -33.27 -15.57
C LEU A 67 -23.97 -33.97 -14.76
N SER A 68 -23.22 -33.20 -13.97
CA SER A 68 -22.16 -33.73 -13.09
C SER A 68 -22.75 -34.61 -12.00
N VAL A 69 -23.85 -34.16 -11.41
CA VAL A 69 -24.62 -34.92 -10.42
C VAL A 69 -25.11 -36.24 -11.02
N ASP A 70 -25.79 -36.19 -12.17
CA ASP A 70 -26.40 -37.38 -12.78
C ASP A 70 -25.35 -38.44 -13.15
N THR A 71 -24.24 -37.99 -13.75
CA THR A 71 -23.12 -38.86 -14.11
C THR A 71 -22.51 -39.53 -12.88
N TYR A 72 -22.35 -38.77 -11.80
CA TYR A 72 -21.81 -39.29 -10.54
C TYR A 72 -22.77 -40.26 -9.83
N LEU A 73 -24.08 -40.01 -9.92
CA LEU A 73 -25.11 -40.92 -9.42
C LEU A 73 -25.03 -42.29 -10.10
N GLU A 74 -25.06 -42.29 -11.43
CA GLU A 74 -25.06 -43.52 -12.24
C GLU A 74 -23.77 -44.31 -12.03
N ARG A 75 -22.62 -43.64 -12.14
CA ARG A 75 -21.31 -44.29 -12.17
C ARG A 75 -20.79 -44.70 -10.79
N THR A 76 -21.06 -43.91 -9.74
CA THR A 76 -20.43 -44.08 -8.44
C THR A 76 -21.45 -44.37 -7.32
N LEU A 77 -22.46 -43.50 -7.14
CA LEU A 77 -23.37 -43.60 -5.99
C LEU A 77 -24.32 -44.80 -6.05
N SER A 78 -24.64 -45.29 -7.26
CA SER A 78 -25.50 -46.46 -7.47
C SER A 78 -24.97 -47.74 -6.82
N GLY A 79 -23.65 -47.86 -6.66
CA GLY A 79 -23.00 -48.98 -5.98
C GLY A 79 -22.71 -48.76 -4.49
N ALA A 80 -23.10 -47.61 -3.91
CA ALA A 80 -22.85 -47.30 -2.51
C ALA A 80 -23.82 -48.03 -1.56
N ARG A 81 -23.32 -48.40 -0.38
CA ARG A 81 -24.11 -48.98 0.72
C ARG A 81 -24.41 -47.96 1.81
N GLY A 82 -23.52 -46.98 1.99
CA GLY A 82 -23.73 -45.83 2.86
C GLY A 82 -23.26 -44.53 2.21
N ILE A 83 -24.05 -43.48 2.32
CA ILE A 83 -23.72 -42.13 1.83
C ILE A 83 -23.89 -41.14 2.98
N LEU A 84 -22.87 -40.31 3.20
CA LEU A 84 -22.90 -39.20 4.13
C LEU A 84 -22.70 -37.89 3.38
N ILE A 85 -23.66 -36.97 3.50
CA ILE A 85 -23.60 -35.63 2.92
C ILE A 85 -23.51 -34.61 4.06
N ARG A 86 -22.45 -33.81 4.06
CA ARG A 86 -22.32 -32.63 4.93
C ARG A 86 -22.61 -31.38 4.10
N LEU A 87 -23.72 -30.69 4.39
CA LEU A 87 -24.21 -29.57 3.59
C LEU A 87 -24.19 -28.26 4.40
N ILE A 88 -23.50 -27.25 3.88
CA ILE A 88 -23.48 -25.87 4.42
C ILE A 88 -24.60 -25.08 3.76
N GLY A 89 -25.35 -24.25 4.51
CA GLY A 89 -26.37 -23.36 3.97
C GLY A 89 -27.73 -24.02 3.67
N GLY A 90 -27.91 -25.29 4.03
CA GLY A 90 -29.16 -26.03 3.90
C GLY A 90 -29.49 -26.47 2.47
N ARG A 91 -30.71 -27.00 2.29
CA ARG A 91 -31.15 -27.65 1.03
C ARG A 91 -31.00 -26.79 -0.23
N SER A 92 -31.08 -25.46 -0.13
CA SER A 92 -31.03 -24.56 -1.30
C SER A 92 -29.68 -24.56 -2.02
N TYR A 93 -28.58 -24.87 -1.32
CA TYR A 93 -27.23 -24.83 -1.89
C TYR A 93 -26.91 -26.01 -2.82
N TRP A 94 -27.64 -27.11 -2.71
CA TRP A 94 -27.43 -28.30 -3.55
C TRP A 94 -28.73 -29.08 -3.77
N SER A 95 -29.79 -28.35 -4.12
CA SER A 95 -31.17 -28.85 -4.13
C SER A 95 -31.40 -30.00 -5.13
N TYR A 96 -30.85 -29.87 -6.34
CA TYR A 96 -30.94 -30.89 -7.39
C TYR A 96 -30.23 -32.18 -6.96
N GLY A 97 -28.96 -32.09 -6.58
CA GLY A 97 -28.18 -33.23 -6.14
C GLY A 97 -28.78 -33.93 -4.93
N LEU A 98 -29.26 -33.17 -3.95
CA LEU A 98 -29.90 -33.75 -2.77
C LEU A 98 -31.16 -34.55 -3.14
N ALA A 99 -32.00 -34.03 -4.02
CA ALA A 99 -33.22 -34.72 -4.46
C ALA A 99 -32.91 -36.02 -5.21
N GLN A 100 -31.89 -36.02 -6.07
CA GLN A 100 -31.47 -37.21 -6.82
C GLN A 100 -30.88 -38.29 -5.88
N VAL A 101 -30.00 -37.90 -4.94
CA VAL A 101 -29.42 -38.85 -3.97
C VAL A 101 -30.48 -39.42 -3.03
N GLU A 102 -31.45 -38.60 -2.59
CA GLU A 102 -32.58 -39.08 -1.77
C GLU A 102 -33.39 -40.15 -2.53
N SER A 103 -33.74 -39.89 -3.78
CA SER A 103 -34.49 -40.83 -4.62
C SER A 103 -33.74 -42.16 -4.79
N LEU A 104 -32.45 -42.09 -5.13
CA LEU A 104 -31.58 -43.25 -5.28
C LEU A 104 -31.50 -44.06 -3.98
N ALA A 105 -31.29 -43.38 -2.85
CA ALA A 105 -31.12 -44.05 -1.56
C ALA A 105 -32.38 -44.79 -1.12
N ARG A 106 -33.57 -44.21 -1.35
CA ARG A 106 -34.85 -44.87 -1.04
C ARG A 106 -35.12 -46.04 -1.97
N ALA A 107 -34.83 -45.91 -3.27
CA ALA A 107 -35.06 -46.99 -4.25
C ALA A 107 -34.17 -48.21 -3.98
N ASN A 108 -32.91 -48.00 -3.60
CA ASN A 108 -31.91 -49.06 -3.45
C ASN A 108 -31.63 -49.47 -2.00
N GLY A 109 -32.30 -48.86 -1.02
CA GLY A 109 -32.09 -49.15 0.40
C GLY A 109 -30.71 -48.73 0.93
N ILE A 110 -30.15 -47.64 0.41
CA ILE A 110 -28.84 -47.10 0.83
C ILE A 110 -28.98 -46.37 2.17
N ALA A 111 -28.03 -46.57 3.08
CA ALA A 111 -27.94 -45.83 4.34
C ALA A 111 -27.47 -44.38 4.08
N LEU A 112 -28.41 -43.44 4.04
CA LEU A 112 -28.16 -42.02 3.74
C LEU A 112 -28.26 -41.17 5.01
N ALA A 113 -27.17 -40.45 5.31
CA ALA A 113 -27.14 -39.38 6.30
C ALA A 113 -26.89 -38.04 5.60
N VAL A 114 -27.78 -37.06 5.81
CA VAL A 114 -27.62 -35.68 5.34
C VAL A 114 -27.60 -34.78 6.56
N LEU A 115 -26.43 -34.21 6.83
CA LEU A 115 -26.15 -33.46 8.06
C LEU A 115 -25.84 -32.01 7.71
N ALA A 116 -26.31 -31.09 8.54
CA ALA A 116 -25.88 -29.71 8.50
C ALA A 116 -24.38 -29.62 8.85
N ALA A 117 -23.67 -28.74 8.16
CA ALA A 117 -22.24 -28.49 8.38
C ALA A 117 -21.93 -27.09 8.93
N ASP A 118 -22.96 -26.26 9.11
CA ASP A 118 -22.88 -24.90 9.67
C ASP A 118 -23.36 -24.82 11.13
N GLY A 119 -23.62 -25.97 11.77
CA GLY A 119 -24.06 -26.06 13.16
C GLY A 119 -25.52 -25.66 13.40
N ARG A 120 -26.28 -25.33 12.36
CA ARG A 120 -27.72 -25.02 12.47
C ARG A 120 -28.53 -26.29 12.26
N GLU A 121 -29.49 -26.54 13.14
CA GLU A 121 -30.41 -27.67 12.93
C GLU A 121 -31.30 -27.40 11.70
N ASP A 122 -31.35 -28.37 10.77
CA ASP A 122 -32.21 -28.32 9.58
C ASP A 122 -33.03 -29.61 9.47
N ASP A 123 -34.30 -29.52 9.87
CA ASP A 123 -35.26 -30.62 9.80
C ASP A 123 -35.48 -31.13 8.37
N ARG A 124 -35.27 -30.28 7.35
CA ARG A 124 -35.42 -30.68 5.94
C ARG A 124 -34.28 -31.57 5.50
N LEU A 125 -33.06 -31.33 5.98
CA LEU A 125 -31.92 -32.24 5.75
C LEU A 125 -32.12 -33.56 6.49
N ARG A 126 -32.61 -33.50 7.75
CA ARG A 126 -32.96 -34.70 8.51
C ARG A 126 -34.02 -35.54 7.78
N ALA A 127 -35.06 -34.91 7.23
CA ALA A 127 -36.12 -35.61 6.48
C ALA A 127 -35.63 -36.29 5.19
N ALA A 128 -34.59 -35.73 4.54
CA ALA A 128 -33.97 -36.31 3.34
C ALA A 128 -33.12 -37.56 3.65
N SER A 129 -32.75 -37.78 4.91
CA SER A 129 -31.95 -38.95 5.35
C SER A 129 -32.81 -40.22 5.44
N THR A 130 -32.19 -41.40 5.27
CA THR A 130 -32.85 -42.71 5.46
C THR A 130 -32.50 -43.37 6.80
N LEU A 131 -31.54 -42.82 7.54
CA LEU A 131 -31.10 -43.34 8.83
C LEU A 131 -31.95 -42.84 10.02
N PRO A 132 -32.06 -43.61 11.12
CA PRO A 132 -32.78 -43.18 12.33
C PRO A 132 -32.16 -41.94 12.98
N ALA A 133 -33.00 -41.11 13.61
CA ALA A 133 -32.58 -39.86 14.27
C ALA A 133 -31.37 -40.05 15.22
N SER A 134 -31.41 -41.07 16.08
CA SER A 134 -30.30 -41.37 17.00
C SER A 134 -28.95 -41.65 16.31
N THR A 135 -28.97 -42.24 15.11
CA THR A 135 -27.76 -42.46 14.31
C THR A 135 -27.29 -41.16 13.68
N LEU A 136 -28.21 -40.34 13.18
CA LEU A 136 -27.90 -39.02 12.62
C LEU A 136 -27.31 -38.09 13.68
N ASP A 137 -27.89 -38.05 14.88
CA ASP A 137 -27.38 -37.24 16.00
C ASP A 137 -25.98 -37.68 16.40
N ARG A 138 -25.72 -38.99 16.42
CA ARG A 138 -24.37 -39.51 16.70
C ARG A 138 -23.37 -39.19 15.59
N LEU A 139 -23.76 -39.32 14.33
CA LEU A 139 -22.90 -38.95 13.19
C LEU A 139 -22.61 -37.44 13.20
N ALA A 140 -23.62 -36.61 13.45
CA ALA A 140 -23.46 -35.16 13.60
C ALA A 140 -22.48 -34.82 14.72
N ALA A 141 -22.67 -35.38 15.91
CA ALA A 141 -21.78 -35.16 17.04
C ALA A 141 -20.31 -35.58 16.75
N LEU A 142 -20.10 -36.68 16.03
CA LEU A 142 -18.76 -37.13 15.63
C LEU A 142 -18.13 -36.20 14.57
N CYS A 143 -18.92 -35.78 13.58
CA CYS A 143 -18.49 -34.83 12.56
C CYS A 143 -18.18 -33.44 13.17
N ASP A 144 -18.96 -32.99 14.14
CA ASP A 144 -18.80 -31.69 14.81
C ASP A 144 -17.65 -31.70 15.84
N SER A 145 -17.36 -32.87 16.42
CA SER A 145 -16.17 -33.05 17.26
C SER A 145 -14.89 -32.75 16.48
N GLY A 146 -14.85 -33.11 15.19
CA GLY A 146 -13.72 -32.88 14.28
C GLY A 146 -12.48 -33.74 14.61
N GLY A 147 -11.54 -33.80 13.67
CA GLY A 147 -10.31 -34.60 13.80
C GLY A 147 -10.42 -36.00 13.19
N ALA A 148 -9.25 -36.57 12.86
CA ALA A 148 -9.15 -37.86 12.17
C ALA A 148 -9.78 -39.03 12.95
N VAL A 149 -9.65 -39.05 14.29
CA VAL A 149 -10.22 -40.11 15.14
C VAL A 149 -11.75 -40.06 15.15
N ALA A 150 -12.32 -38.86 15.25
CA ALA A 150 -13.78 -38.69 15.21
C ALA A 150 -14.34 -39.01 13.82
N ALA A 151 -13.63 -38.62 12.77
CA ALA A 151 -13.98 -38.97 11.39
C ALA A 151 -13.90 -40.49 11.14
N GLN A 152 -12.88 -41.18 11.67
CA GLN A 152 -12.79 -42.65 11.64
C GLN A 152 -13.98 -43.30 12.37
N ALA A 153 -14.36 -42.76 13.53
CA ALA A 153 -15.52 -43.24 14.28
C ALA A 153 -16.84 -42.98 13.53
N ALA A 154 -16.97 -41.85 12.83
CA ALA A 154 -18.12 -41.55 11.98
C ALA A 154 -18.19 -42.52 10.78
N LEU A 155 -17.07 -42.82 10.13
CA LEU A 155 -17.00 -43.84 9.06
C LEU A 155 -17.39 -45.23 9.59
N ALA A 156 -16.91 -45.62 10.77
CA ALA A 156 -17.28 -46.88 11.40
C ALA A 156 -18.78 -46.93 11.73
N GLN A 157 -19.34 -45.83 12.25
CA GLN A 157 -20.77 -45.73 12.55
C GLN A 157 -21.64 -45.80 11.29
N LEU A 158 -21.21 -45.13 10.21
CA LEU A 158 -21.88 -45.18 8.90
C LEU A 158 -21.79 -46.59 8.30
N ALA A 159 -20.64 -47.25 8.38
CA ALA A 159 -20.45 -48.63 7.93
C ALA A 159 -21.41 -49.58 8.63
N LEU A 160 -21.50 -49.51 9.97
CA LEU A 160 -22.42 -50.34 10.75
C LEU A 160 -23.88 -50.07 10.37
N ALA A 161 -24.25 -48.79 10.15
CA ALA A 161 -25.58 -48.40 9.72
C ALA A 161 -25.92 -48.91 8.30
N ALA A 162 -24.92 -49.04 7.43
CA ALA A 162 -25.01 -49.62 6.08
C ALA A 162 -25.01 -51.16 6.06
N GLY A 163 -24.94 -51.81 7.23
CA GLY A 163 -24.86 -53.27 7.37
C GLY A 163 -23.49 -53.86 7.03
N LEU A 164 -22.43 -53.05 7.10
CA LEU A 164 -21.04 -53.45 6.84
C LEU A 164 -20.30 -53.68 8.16
N ARG A 165 -19.17 -54.40 8.10
CA ARG A 165 -18.30 -54.62 9.26
C ARG A 165 -17.38 -53.42 9.47
N ALA A 166 -17.31 -52.91 10.69
CA ALA A 166 -16.32 -51.94 11.12
C ALA A 166 -15.89 -52.19 12.57
N ALA A 167 -14.61 -51.97 12.87
CA ALA A 167 -14.09 -52.12 14.22
C ALA A 167 -14.47 -50.90 15.11
N PRO A 168 -14.73 -51.09 16.42
CA PRO A 168 -14.94 -49.98 17.34
C PRO A 168 -13.69 -49.09 17.45
N VAL A 169 -13.85 -47.79 17.24
CA VAL A 169 -12.77 -46.80 17.41
C VAL A 169 -12.68 -46.41 18.88
N ARG A 170 -11.55 -46.69 19.52
CA ARG A 170 -11.26 -46.28 20.91
C ARG A 170 -10.66 -44.87 20.92
N GLY A 171 -11.02 -44.05 21.91
CA GLY A 171 -10.38 -42.74 22.12
C GLY A 171 -10.94 -41.58 21.30
N ALA A 172 -12.19 -41.65 20.83
CA ALA A 172 -12.89 -40.52 20.22
C ALA A 172 -13.26 -39.43 21.26
N ALA A 173 -12.28 -38.96 22.03
CA ALA A 173 -12.44 -37.78 22.87
C ALA A 173 -12.59 -36.56 21.95
N ALA A 174 -13.55 -35.69 22.25
CA ALA A 174 -13.77 -34.47 21.47
C ALA A 174 -12.50 -33.63 21.48
N LEU A 175 -12.08 -33.15 20.30
CA LEU A 175 -10.99 -32.18 20.22
C LEU A 175 -11.43 -30.91 20.95
N GLY A 176 -10.69 -30.52 21.98
CA GLY A 176 -10.97 -29.30 22.75
C GLY A 176 -11.06 -28.06 21.86
N GLN A 177 -11.73 -27.02 22.33
CA GLN A 177 -11.75 -25.75 21.59
C GLN A 177 -10.35 -25.13 21.55
N VAL A 178 -9.61 -25.23 22.64
CA VAL A 178 -8.25 -24.71 22.77
C VAL A 178 -7.32 -25.78 23.31
N GLY A 179 -6.03 -25.69 23.01
CA GLY A 179 -5.04 -26.61 23.57
C GLY A 179 -3.67 -26.46 22.92
N ALA A 180 -2.76 -27.39 23.27
CA ALA A 180 -1.44 -27.47 22.66
C ALA A 180 -1.34 -28.67 21.71
N TRP A 181 -0.46 -28.55 20.71
CA TRP A 181 -0.14 -29.60 19.77
C TRP A 181 1.35 -29.94 19.83
N LEU A 182 1.69 -31.22 19.92
CA LEU A 182 3.05 -31.72 19.70
C LEU A 182 3.02 -32.88 18.69
N PRO A 183 4.03 -33.01 17.81
CA PRO A 183 4.09 -34.09 16.82
C PRO A 183 3.92 -35.51 17.40
N ALA A 184 4.49 -35.76 18.60
CA ALA A 184 4.49 -37.08 19.25
C ALA A 184 3.39 -37.27 20.32
N SER A 185 2.69 -36.20 20.70
CA SER A 185 1.69 -36.22 21.77
C SER A 185 0.64 -35.13 21.54
N CYS A 186 -0.44 -35.48 20.86
CA CYS A 186 -1.53 -34.55 20.55
C CYS A 186 -2.90 -35.18 20.88
N PRO A 187 -3.83 -34.45 21.53
CA PRO A 187 -3.66 -33.10 22.10
C PRO A 187 -2.79 -33.12 23.38
N ALA A 188 -2.05 -32.03 23.63
CA ALA A 188 -1.22 -31.86 24.83
C ALA A 188 -1.76 -30.76 25.75
N CYS A 189 -1.44 -30.86 27.05
CA CYS A 189 -1.69 -29.79 28.01
C CYS A 189 -0.55 -28.77 27.95
N PRO A 190 -0.81 -27.46 27.74
CA PRO A 190 0.24 -26.44 27.75
C PRO A 190 1.02 -26.39 29.08
N ALA A 191 0.39 -26.78 30.20
CA ALA A 191 1.04 -26.81 31.52
C ALA A 191 2.24 -27.77 31.56
N ALA A 192 2.21 -28.86 30.78
CA ALA A 192 3.32 -29.80 30.69
C ALA A 192 4.57 -29.15 30.05
N MET A 193 4.39 -28.07 29.28
CA MET A 193 5.47 -27.36 28.58
C MET A 193 6.12 -26.28 29.45
N LEU A 194 5.53 -25.92 30.59
CA LEU A 194 6.13 -24.97 31.54
C LEU A 194 7.37 -25.53 32.23
N PHE A 195 7.43 -26.85 32.43
CA PHE A 195 8.45 -27.55 33.22
C PHE A 195 9.50 -28.25 32.37
N ALA A 196 9.77 -27.75 31.15
CA ALA A 196 10.82 -28.30 30.31
C ALA A 196 12.18 -28.23 31.06
N PRO A 197 12.98 -29.32 31.07
CA PRO A 197 14.16 -29.42 31.93
C PRO A 197 15.35 -28.54 31.49
N ASP A 198 15.32 -27.98 30.28
CA ASP A 198 16.40 -27.17 29.70
C ASP A 198 15.90 -25.74 29.37
N PRO A 199 16.51 -24.68 29.94
CA PRO A 199 16.08 -23.29 29.75
C PRO A 199 16.46 -22.74 28.37
N ARG A 200 15.76 -23.18 27.32
CA ARG A 200 15.87 -22.63 25.96
C ARG A 200 14.91 -21.46 25.75
N PRO A 201 15.23 -20.45 24.91
CA PRO A 201 14.31 -19.36 24.61
C PRO A 201 13.02 -19.91 23.97
N ARG A 202 11.87 -19.50 24.51
CA ARG A 202 10.58 -20.05 24.11
C ARG A 202 9.93 -19.27 22.97
N VAL A 203 9.54 -19.95 21.90
CA VAL A 203 8.74 -19.37 20.81
C VAL A 203 7.34 -19.97 20.82
N LEU A 204 6.33 -19.11 20.86
CA LEU A 204 4.94 -19.53 20.79
C LEU A 204 4.51 -19.63 19.31
N LEU A 205 3.87 -20.72 18.90
CA LEU A 205 3.32 -20.91 17.55
C LEU A 205 1.79 -21.03 17.62
N THR A 206 1.06 -19.98 17.26
CA THR A 206 -0.42 -19.98 17.31
C THR A 206 -1.03 -20.30 15.95
N PHE A 207 -2.02 -21.19 15.89
CA PHE A 207 -2.69 -21.57 14.64
C PHE A 207 -4.16 -21.95 14.85
N TYR A 208 -4.93 -22.06 13.76
CA TYR A 208 -6.35 -22.38 13.86
C TYR A 208 -6.61 -23.84 14.26
N ARG A 209 -7.58 -24.07 15.15
CA ARG A 209 -8.13 -25.39 15.49
C ARG A 209 -8.61 -26.14 14.26
N SER A 210 -9.16 -25.44 13.26
CA SER A 210 -9.66 -26.05 12.02
C SER A 210 -8.55 -26.81 11.27
N TYR A 211 -7.31 -26.34 11.28
CA TYR A 211 -6.18 -27.06 10.67
C TYR A 211 -5.87 -28.37 11.40
N LEU A 212 -5.96 -28.38 12.73
CA LEU A 212 -5.83 -29.61 13.52
C LEU A 212 -6.99 -30.58 13.25
N ALA A 213 -8.23 -30.08 13.25
CA ALA A 213 -9.41 -30.88 12.97
C ALA A 213 -9.39 -31.49 11.56
N ALA A 214 -8.84 -30.77 10.57
CA ALA A 214 -8.69 -31.23 9.19
C ALA A 214 -7.46 -32.13 8.97
N ALA A 215 -6.60 -32.33 9.98
CA ALA A 215 -5.26 -32.92 9.81
C ALA A 215 -4.45 -32.22 8.70
N ASP A 216 -4.49 -30.89 8.66
CA ASP A 216 -3.80 -30.01 7.70
C ASP A 216 -2.68 -29.23 8.41
N LEU A 217 -1.72 -29.96 8.98
CA LEU A 217 -0.71 -29.42 9.91
C LEU A 217 0.71 -29.35 9.34
N ASP A 218 0.89 -29.66 8.06
CA ASP A 218 2.19 -29.66 7.40
C ASP A 218 2.98 -28.35 7.62
N PRO A 219 2.41 -27.14 7.39
CA PRO A 219 3.09 -25.88 7.72
C PRO A 219 3.43 -25.72 9.21
N VAL A 220 2.53 -26.14 10.11
CA VAL A 220 2.73 -26.02 11.56
C VAL A 220 3.88 -26.91 12.02
N ALA A 221 3.93 -28.14 11.52
CA ALA A 221 5.02 -29.09 11.78
C ALA A 221 6.36 -28.58 11.23
N ALA A 222 6.37 -28.05 10.01
CA ALA A 222 7.57 -27.49 9.39
C ALA A 222 8.11 -26.27 10.15
N LEU A 223 7.24 -25.33 10.53
CA LEU A 223 7.60 -24.17 11.35
C LEU A 223 8.15 -24.59 12.71
N HIS A 224 7.48 -25.53 13.39
CA HIS A 224 7.96 -26.09 14.65
C HIS A 224 9.36 -26.70 14.51
N ALA A 225 9.60 -27.52 13.48
CA ALA A 225 10.89 -28.14 13.24
C ALA A 225 11.98 -27.10 12.92
N ALA A 226 11.70 -26.12 12.06
CA ALA A 226 12.67 -25.10 11.66
C ALA A 226 13.07 -24.17 12.80
N LEU A 227 12.12 -23.79 13.66
CA LEU A 227 12.40 -23.01 14.87
C LEU A 227 13.15 -23.85 15.92
N SER A 228 12.76 -25.11 16.12
CA SER A 228 13.47 -26.02 17.03
C SER A 228 14.93 -26.23 16.63
N ALA A 229 15.20 -26.35 15.31
CA ALA A 229 16.55 -26.48 14.77
C ALA A 229 17.43 -25.25 15.02
N ARG A 230 16.84 -24.07 15.28
CA ARG A 230 17.53 -22.84 15.69
C ARG A 230 17.69 -22.70 17.20
N GLY A 231 17.38 -23.77 17.95
CA GLY A 231 17.58 -23.83 19.40
C GLY A 231 16.39 -23.35 20.23
N PHE A 232 15.24 -23.07 19.61
CA PHE A 232 14.06 -22.63 20.35
C PHE A 232 13.29 -23.78 21.02
N ASP A 233 12.70 -23.49 22.18
CA ASP A 233 11.62 -24.28 22.76
C ASP A 233 10.29 -23.83 22.14
N VAL A 234 9.74 -24.61 21.21
CA VAL A 234 8.55 -24.20 20.45
C VAL A 234 7.29 -24.75 21.10
N VAL A 235 6.32 -23.87 21.39
CA VAL A 235 5.04 -24.22 22.00
C VAL A 235 3.90 -23.95 21.01
N PRO A 236 3.38 -24.96 20.30
CA PRO A 236 2.26 -24.79 19.39
C PRO A 236 0.92 -24.79 20.13
N LEU A 237 0.16 -23.69 20.04
CA LEU A 237 -1.18 -23.57 20.61
C LEU A 237 -2.23 -23.39 19.50
N TYR A 238 -3.31 -24.16 19.58
CA TYR A 238 -4.44 -24.04 18.65
C TYR A 238 -5.63 -23.35 19.29
N VAL A 239 -6.34 -22.55 18.49
CA VAL A 239 -7.52 -21.78 18.89
C VAL A 239 -8.55 -21.71 17.75
N PRO A 240 -9.86 -21.62 18.01
CA PRO A 240 -10.86 -21.44 16.94
C PRO A 240 -10.81 -20.01 16.37
N SER A 241 -10.58 -19.02 17.22
CA SER A 241 -10.54 -17.60 16.86
C SER A 241 -9.77 -16.81 17.92
N LEU A 242 -9.05 -15.77 17.51
CA LEU A 242 -8.43 -14.83 18.46
C LEU A 242 -9.42 -13.80 19.04
N LYS A 243 -10.65 -13.75 18.52
CA LYS A 243 -11.72 -12.84 18.96
C LYS A 243 -12.75 -13.47 19.90
N ASP A 244 -12.80 -14.80 19.96
CA ASP A 244 -13.74 -15.51 20.83
C ASP A 244 -13.38 -15.28 22.30
N GLY A 245 -14.33 -14.83 23.12
CA GLY A 245 -14.06 -14.31 24.48
C GLY A 245 -13.37 -15.30 25.41
N ASP A 246 -13.90 -16.53 25.50
CA ASP A 246 -13.34 -17.58 26.35
C ASP A 246 -11.95 -18.02 25.87
N THR A 247 -11.80 -18.19 24.55
CA THR A 247 -10.53 -18.53 23.90
C THR A 247 -9.48 -17.45 24.11
N ARG A 248 -9.86 -16.18 23.99
CA ARG A 248 -8.99 -15.01 24.11
C ARG A 248 -8.43 -14.88 25.51
N GLY A 249 -9.28 -15.00 26.53
CA GLY A 249 -8.85 -15.00 27.94
C GLY A 249 -7.93 -16.18 28.27
N TRP A 250 -8.20 -17.37 27.70
CA TRP A 250 -7.31 -18.53 27.85
C TRP A 250 -5.94 -18.30 27.23
N LEU A 251 -5.88 -17.79 26.00
CA LEU A 251 -4.63 -17.58 25.29
C LEU A 251 -3.77 -16.49 25.95
N ALA A 252 -4.38 -15.38 26.37
CA ALA A 252 -3.68 -14.30 27.06
C ALA A 252 -2.99 -14.79 28.35
N ARG A 253 -3.67 -15.64 29.15
CA ARG A 253 -3.06 -16.25 30.35
C ARG A 253 -1.86 -17.11 30.01
N TRP A 254 -1.92 -17.90 28.92
CA TRP A 254 -0.80 -18.73 28.50
C TRP A 254 0.35 -17.93 27.91
N VAL A 255 0.08 -16.88 27.13
CA VAL A 255 1.11 -15.96 26.63
C VAL A 255 1.86 -15.34 27.81
N ALA A 256 1.15 -14.83 28.81
CA ALA A 256 1.74 -14.28 30.01
C ALA A 256 2.55 -15.32 30.82
N ALA A 257 2.00 -16.52 31.03
CA ALA A 257 2.63 -17.57 31.83
C ALA A 257 3.85 -18.21 31.12
N LEU A 258 3.80 -18.37 29.80
CA LEU A 258 4.88 -18.94 29.01
C LEU A 258 6.03 -17.96 28.78
N ALA A 259 5.75 -16.65 28.87
CA ALA A 259 6.69 -15.55 28.66
C ALA A 259 7.58 -15.75 27.41
N PRO A 260 6.99 -15.89 26.21
CA PRO A 260 7.75 -16.19 25.01
C PRO A 260 8.73 -15.07 24.64
N VAL A 261 9.83 -15.42 23.99
CA VAL A 261 10.76 -14.43 23.41
C VAL A 261 10.26 -13.89 22.07
N ALA A 262 9.43 -14.67 21.36
CA ALA A 262 8.76 -14.30 20.11
C ALA A 262 7.48 -15.13 19.94
N ILE A 263 6.52 -14.61 19.18
CA ILE A 263 5.28 -15.32 18.81
C ILE A 263 5.21 -15.42 17.30
N VAL A 264 5.04 -16.62 16.76
CA VAL A 264 4.74 -16.87 15.34
C VAL A 264 3.25 -17.18 15.22
N ASN A 265 2.50 -16.31 14.54
CA ASN A 265 1.06 -16.45 14.38
C ASN A 265 0.69 -16.87 12.96
N ALA A 266 0.09 -18.06 12.85
CA ALA A 266 -0.46 -18.64 11.64
C ALA A 266 -2.01 -18.59 11.60
N THR A 267 -2.65 -17.86 12.51
CA THR A 267 -4.06 -17.45 12.35
C THR A 267 -4.16 -16.24 11.42
N ALA A 268 -5.32 -16.04 10.82
CA ALA A 268 -5.61 -14.90 9.94
C ALA A 268 -6.37 -13.79 10.69
N PHE A 269 -6.55 -12.65 10.03
CA PHE A 269 -7.26 -11.46 10.51
C PHE A 269 -6.61 -10.76 11.72
N SER A 270 -7.09 -9.54 11.97
CA SER A 270 -6.84 -8.82 13.22
C SER A 270 -7.56 -9.53 14.37
N ALA A 271 -6.91 -9.59 15.53
CA ALA A 271 -7.49 -10.03 16.80
C ALA A 271 -8.21 -8.89 17.56
N ARG A 272 -8.08 -7.65 17.08
CA ARG A 272 -8.80 -6.48 17.59
C ARG A 272 -10.22 -6.43 17.00
N GLY A 273 -11.19 -5.98 17.79
CA GLY A 273 -12.58 -5.84 17.36
C GLY A 273 -13.52 -5.43 18.51
N GLY A 274 -14.57 -4.67 18.18
CA GLY A 274 -15.50 -4.10 19.17
C GLY A 274 -14.85 -3.01 20.02
N ASP A 275 -15.24 -2.91 21.29
CA ASP A 275 -14.69 -1.99 22.30
C ASP A 275 -13.29 -2.39 22.80
N GLU A 276 -12.76 -3.55 22.37
CA GLU A 276 -11.51 -4.11 22.89
C GLU A 276 -10.28 -3.68 22.08
N ALA A 277 -9.36 -2.97 22.75
CA ALA A 277 -8.21 -2.32 22.13
C ALA A 277 -6.94 -3.20 21.95
N THR A 278 -6.88 -4.42 22.49
CA THR A 278 -5.65 -5.25 22.50
C THR A 278 -5.89 -6.64 21.93
N SER A 279 -4.86 -7.31 21.41
CA SER A 279 -4.86 -8.73 21.00
C SER A 279 -4.55 -9.63 22.20
N PRO A 280 -5.04 -10.90 22.28
CA PRO A 280 -4.60 -11.82 23.35
C PRO A 280 -3.10 -12.15 23.26
N LEU A 281 -2.50 -11.94 22.08
CA LEU A 281 -1.06 -12.10 21.86
C LEU A 281 -0.24 -10.95 22.46
N ASP A 282 -0.89 -9.83 22.78
CA ASP A 282 -0.24 -8.65 23.41
C ASP A 282 -0.09 -8.80 24.93
N ALA A 283 -0.42 -9.96 25.50
CA ALA A 283 -0.26 -10.25 26.92
C ALA A 283 1.22 -10.40 27.35
N SER A 284 2.16 -10.27 26.41
CA SER A 284 3.59 -10.09 26.64
C SER A 284 4.16 -9.05 25.66
N ASP A 285 5.35 -8.53 25.94
CA ASP A 285 6.06 -7.60 25.06
C ASP A 285 6.78 -8.29 23.89
N ALA A 286 6.53 -9.59 23.68
CA ALA A 286 7.17 -10.35 22.62
C ALA A 286 6.73 -9.87 21.24
N PRO A 287 7.65 -9.70 20.27
CA PRO A 287 7.27 -9.40 18.90
C PRO A 287 6.42 -10.54 18.31
N VAL A 288 5.38 -10.16 17.57
CA VAL A 288 4.47 -11.09 16.90
C VAL A 288 4.75 -11.11 15.41
N PHE A 289 5.17 -12.25 14.91
CA PHE A 289 5.47 -12.53 13.51
C PHE A 289 4.26 -13.18 12.83
N GLN A 290 3.64 -12.48 11.89
CA GLN A 290 2.54 -13.00 11.11
C GLN A 290 3.05 -13.82 9.93
N VAL A 291 2.57 -15.06 9.79
CA VAL A 291 2.82 -15.88 8.59
C VAL A 291 1.55 -16.02 7.76
N ALA A 292 1.71 -16.09 6.44
CA ALA A 292 0.62 -16.39 5.52
C ALA A 292 0.57 -17.90 5.20
N LEU A 293 -0.63 -18.47 5.28
CA LEU A 293 -0.93 -19.80 4.73
C LEU A 293 -1.78 -19.56 3.48
N ALA A 294 -1.14 -19.38 2.34
CA ALA A 294 -1.80 -18.94 1.12
C ALA A 294 -2.89 -19.94 0.67
N THR A 295 -4.04 -19.40 0.25
CA THR A 295 -5.16 -20.21 -0.25
C THR A 295 -5.01 -20.55 -1.73
N SER A 296 -4.10 -19.87 -2.43
CA SER A 296 -3.65 -20.23 -3.77
C SER A 296 -2.60 -21.35 -3.77
N GLY A 297 -2.44 -22.01 -4.91
CA GLY A 297 -1.35 -22.95 -5.16
C GLY A 297 -0.01 -22.25 -5.39
N ARG A 298 1.09 -22.96 -5.17
CA ARG A 298 2.47 -22.49 -5.31
C ARG A 298 2.73 -21.99 -6.72
N GLN A 299 2.29 -22.72 -7.74
CA GLN A 299 2.49 -22.30 -9.14
C GLN A 299 1.86 -20.92 -9.40
N ALA A 300 0.61 -20.73 -8.98
CA ALA A 300 -0.08 -19.45 -9.12
C ALA A 300 0.64 -18.33 -8.35
N TRP A 301 1.16 -18.60 -7.16
CA TRP A 301 1.98 -17.63 -6.43
C TRP A 301 3.31 -17.34 -7.14
N THR A 302 4.01 -18.35 -7.66
CA THR A 302 5.28 -18.20 -8.38
C THR A 302 5.12 -17.33 -9.62
N GLU A 303 4.06 -17.54 -10.39
CA GLU A 303 3.76 -16.80 -11.62
C GLU A 303 3.20 -15.39 -11.33
N ALA A 304 2.56 -15.17 -10.18
CA ALA A 304 2.00 -13.87 -9.82
C ALA A 304 3.07 -12.82 -9.48
N THR A 305 2.97 -11.65 -10.11
CA THR A 305 3.75 -10.44 -9.78
C THR A 305 3.33 -9.84 -8.44
N ARG A 306 2.05 -9.97 -8.05
CA ARG A 306 1.57 -9.49 -6.73
C ARG A 306 2.01 -10.38 -5.56
N GLY A 307 2.19 -11.68 -5.80
CA GLY A 307 2.38 -12.69 -4.75
C GLY A 307 1.04 -13.22 -4.23
N LEU A 308 0.47 -12.61 -3.18
CA LEU A 308 -0.78 -13.08 -2.57
C LEU A 308 -2.04 -12.66 -3.37
N SER A 309 -3.10 -13.45 -3.27
CA SER A 309 -4.43 -13.06 -3.74
C SER A 309 -4.94 -11.84 -2.94
N PRO A 310 -5.88 -11.03 -3.46
CA PRO A 310 -6.45 -9.90 -2.71
C PRO A 310 -7.04 -10.30 -1.36
N ALA A 311 -7.69 -11.47 -1.32
CA ALA A 311 -8.25 -12.02 -0.09
C ALA A 311 -7.14 -12.39 0.90
N ASP A 312 -6.10 -13.11 0.46
CA ASP A 312 -4.98 -13.51 1.32
C ASP A 312 -4.19 -12.31 1.83
N LEU A 313 -3.94 -11.30 0.98
CA LEU A 313 -3.30 -10.04 1.37
C LEU A 313 -4.09 -9.36 2.50
N ALA A 314 -5.40 -9.22 2.35
CA ALA A 314 -6.22 -8.58 3.37
C ALA A 314 -6.22 -9.36 4.70
N MET A 315 -6.35 -10.69 4.63
CA MET A 315 -6.50 -11.55 5.80
C MET A 315 -5.18 -11.82 6.52
N HIS A 316 -4.07 -11.99 5.80
CA HIS A 316 -2.77 -12.37 6.37
C HIS A 316 -1.76 -11.23 6.49
N VAL A 317 -2.03 -10.06 5.91
CA VAL A 317 -1.09 -8.93 5.93
C VAL A 317 -1.76 -7.68 6.47
N VAL A 318 -2.74 -7.12 5.75
CA VAL A 318 -3.31 -5.79 6.06
C VAL A 318 -4.01 -5.76 7.42
N LEU A 319 -4.92 -6.69 7.70
CA LEU A 319 -5.61 -6.71 9.00
C LEU A 319 -4.64 -7.04 10.16
N PRO A 320 -3.71 -8.02 10.01
CA PRO A 320 -2.62 -8.22 10.98
C PRO A 320 -1.71 -7.00 11.24
N GLU A 321 -1.50 -6.09 10.28
CA GLU A 321 -0.73 -4.85 10.50
C GLU A 321 -1.37 -3.99 11.60
N VAL A 322 -2.72 -3.96 11.69
CA VAL A 322 -3.48 -3.22 12.73
C VAL A 322 -3.16 -3.71 14.15
N ASP A 323 -2.74 -4.96 14.29
CA ASP A 323 -2.31 -5.54 15.56
C ASP A 323 -0.82 -5.29 15.88
N GLY A 324 -0.10 -4.63 14.97
CA GLY A 324 1.34 -4.34 15.10
C GLY A 324 2.24 -5.53 14.78
N ARG A 325 1.71 -6.53 14.09
CA ARG A 325 2.45 -7.75 13.73
C ARG A 325 3.45 -7.46 12.61
N VAL A 326 4.63 -8.08 12.69
CA VAL A 326 5.65 -8.05 11.64
C VAL A 326 5.36 -9.17 10.65
N PHE A 327 5.22 -8.86 9.37
CA PHE A 327 4.99 -9.90 8.36
C PHE A 327 6.28 -10.70 8.10
N ALA A 328 6.24 -12.00 8.41
CA ALA A 328 7.40 -12.89 8.29
C ALA A 328 7.48 -13.59 6.93
N GLY A 329 6.38 -13.67 6.18
CA GLY A 329 6.35 -14.28 4.85
C GLY A 329 5.28 -15.36 4.70
N VAL A 330 5.27 -16.03 3.55
CA VAL A 330 4.37 -17.14 3.24
C VAL A 330 4.99 -18.47 3.66
N ALA A 331 4.31 -19.24 4.50
CA ALA A 331 4.82 -20.52 5.00
C ALA A 331 4.34 -21.73 4.19
N SER A 332 3.20 -21.61 3.50
CA SER A 332 2.61 -22.71 2.71
C SER A 332 1.66 -22.24 1.64
N PHE A 333 1.39 -23.14 0.69
CA PHE A 333 0.41 -22.99 -0.38
C PHE A 333 -0.65 -24.09 -0.32
N LYS A 334 -1.86 -23.81 -0.79
CA LYS A 334 -2.94 -24.81 -0.84
C LYS A 334 -2.79 -25.64 -2.12
N GLU A 335 -2.34 -26.88 -1.96
CA GLU A 335 -2.01 -27.78 -3.06
C GLU A 335 -2.99 -28.95 -3.12
N ALA A 336 -3.33 -29.38 -4.34
CA ALA A 336 -3.96 -30.67 -4.55
C ALA A 336 -2.93 -31.77 -4.33
N ALA A 337 -3.20 -32.66 -3.38
CA ALA A 337 -2.43 -33.87 -3.20
C ALA A 337 -2.60 -34.80 -4.41
N VAL A 338 -1.66 -35.74 -4.57
CA VAL A 338 -1.83 -36.85 -5.51
C VAL A 338 -3.15 -37.54 -5.23
N ARG A 339 -3.92 -37.80 -6.29
CA ARG A 339 -5.21 -38.51 -6.19
C ARG A 339 -4.98 -39.81 -5.44
N ASP A 340 -5.63 -39.93 -4.30
CA ASP A 340 -5.52 -41.12 -3.46
C ASP A 340 -6.10 -42.31 -4.22
N PRO A 341 -5.36 -43.42 -4.44
CA PRO A 341 -5.88 -44.55 -5.20
C PRO A 341 -7.03 -45.27 -4.48
N ALA A 342 -7.05 -45.25 -3.15
CA ALA A 342 -8.09 -45.89 -2.35
C ALA A 342 -9.33 -45.02 -2.19
N LEU A 343 -9.17 -43.70 -2.06
CA LEU A 343 -10.28 -42.74 -1.88
C LEU A 343 -10.77 -42.13 -3.20
N GLN A 344 -9.97 -42.26 -4.26
CA GLN A 344 -10.13 -41.65 -5.59
C GLN A 344 -10.41 -40.14 -5.57
N HIS A 345 -9.86 -39.47 -4.56
CA HIS A 345 -10.02 -38.05 -4.27
C HIS A 345 -8.65 -37.39 -4.15
N ALA A 346 -8.49 -36.21 -4.73
CA ALA A 346 -7.30 -35.38 -4.58
C ALA A 346 -7.57 -34.35 -3.48
N ARG A 347 -7.10 -34.63 -2.26
CA ARG A 347 -7.26 -33.72 -1.12
C ARG A 347 -6.54 -32.41 -1.38
N ARG A 348 -7.21 -31.27 -1.20
CA ARG A 348 -6.54 -29.96 -1.14
C ARG A 348 -6.08 -29.66 0.29
N ALA A 349 -4.78 -29.48 0.48
CA ALA A 349 -4.17 -29.27 1.80
C ALA A 349 -3.06 -28.22 1.72
N HIS A 350 -2.77 -27.57 2.84
CA HIS A 350 -1.59 -26.72 2.91
C HIS A 350 -0.33 -27.58 2.85
N ARG A 351 0.61 -27.16 2.01
CA ARG A 351 1.94 -27.76 1.89
C ARG A 351 2.99 -26.72 2.20
N ALA A 352 3.81 -27.03 3.20
CA ALA A 352 4.88 -26.17 3.64
C ALA A 352 5.85 -25.88 2.49
N ALA A 353 6.39 -24.67 2.51
CA ALA A 353 7.44 -24.24 1.62
C ALA A 353 8.77 -24.23 2.40
N PRO A 354 9.61 -25.28 2.34
CA PRO A 354 10.77 -25.42 3.21
C PRO A 354 11.71 -24.20 3.20
N GLU A 355 11.98 -23.67 2.00
CA GLU A 355 12.80 -22.48 1.77
C GLU A 355 12.21 -21.21 2.40
N ARG A 356 10.89 -21.10 2.49
CA ARG A 356 10.21 -19.95 3.10
C ARG A 356 10.05 -20.11 4.59
N VAL A 357 9.77 -21.32 5.06
CA VAL A 357 9.76 -21.68 6.47
C VAL A 357 11.13 -21.44 7.11
N ALA A 358 12.22 -21.76 6.40
CA ALA A 358 13.58 -21.45 6.85
C ALA A 358 13.79 -19.93 6.99
N ALA A 359 13.44 -19.14 5.97
CA ALA A 359 13.59 -17.68 6.00
C ALA A 359 12.76 -17.03 7.13
N ILE A 360 11.52 -17.51 7.36
CA ILE A 360 10.69 -17.10 8.50
C ILE A 360 11.42 -17.37 9.83
N ALA A 361 11.94 -18.59 10.00
CA ALA A 361 12.62 -18.98 11.22
C ALA A 361 13.93 -18.21 11.45
N ASP A 362 14.68 -17.88 10.37
CA ASP A 362 15.87 -17.04 10.44
C ASP A 362 15.53 -15.62 10.87
N ARG A 363 14.46 -15.03 10.34
CA ARG A 363 14.00 -13.69 10.74
C ARG A 363 13.62 -13.65 12.21
N VAL A 364 12.86 -14.64 12.69
CA VAL A 364 12.52 -14.76 14.11
C VAL A 364 13.79 -14.87 14.96
N ALA A 365 14.77 -15.66 14.52
CA ALA A 365 16.03 -15.82 15.23
C ALA A 365 16.86 -14.53 15.30
N ALA A 366 16.91 -13.76 14.22
CA ALA A 366 17.65 -12.50 14.18
C ALA A 366 17.04 -11.44 15.13
N TRP A 367 15.72 -11.34 15.20
CA TRP A 367 15.05 -10.47 16.18
C TRP A 367 15.28 -10.90 17.63
N VAL A 368 15.28 -12.22 17.91
CA VAL A 368 15.61 -12.74 19.24
C VAL A 368 17.09 -12.50 19.57
N HIS A 369 17.99 -12.63 18.59
CA HIS A 369 19.40 -12.32 18.74
C HIS A 369 19.59 -10.84 19.12
N LEU A 370 18.97 -9.91 18.39
CA LEU A 370 18.97 -8.48 18.70
C LEU A 370 18.52 -8.19 20.14
N ARG A 371 17.47 -8.88 20.61
CA ARG A 371 16.99 -8.78 22.00
C ARG A 371 18.00 -9.28 23.03
N GLN A 372 18.74 -10.35 22.71
CA GLN A 372 19.75 -10.94 23.60
C GLN A 372 21.05 -10.14 23.61
N THR A 373 21.38 -9.44 22.52
CA THR A 373 22.57 -8.60 22.42
C THR A 373 22.43 -7.37 23.34
N PRO A 374 23.34 -7.19 24.32
CA PRO A 374 23.34 -6.01 25.20
C PRO A 374 23.42 -4.72 24.39
N ALA A 375 22.71 -3.65 24.80
CA ALA A 375 22.63 -2.40 24.03
C ALA A 375 23.99 -1.83 23.62
N ARG A 376 24.97 -1.80 24.54
CA ARG A 376 26.35 -1.35 24.29
C ARG A 376 27.14 -2.23 23.30
N ASP A 377 26.64 -3.42 23.02
CA ASP A 377 27.26 -4.41 22.16
C ASP A 377 26.61 -4.52 20.78
N ARG A 378 25.50 -3.80 20.56
CA ARG A 378 24.79 -3.79 19.28
C ARG A 378 25.57 -3.04 18.20
N HIS A 379 25.62 -3.62 17.01
CA HIS A 379 26.14 -3.05 15.79
C HIS A 379 24.97 -2.64 14.91
N VAL A 380 24.75 -1.33 14.74
CA VAL A 380 23.60 -0.79 14.00
C VAL A 380 24.08 -0.05 12.76
N ALA A 381 23.49 -0.36 11.61
CA ALA A 381 23.69 0.43 10.39
C ALA A 381 22.56 1.46 10.25
N LEU A 382 22.91 2.73 10.06
CA LEU A 382 22.00 3.80 9.66
C LEU A 382 22.20 4.05 8.16
N VAL A 383 21.15 3.84 7.37
CA VAL A 383 21.17 4.10 5.92
C VAL A 383 20.30 5.32 5.63
N LEU A 384 20.90 6.31 4.99
CA LEU A 384 20.25 7.55 4.57
C LEU A 384 19.96 7.48 3.08
N SER A 385 18.73 7.84 2.68
CA SER A 385 18.35 7.87 1.27
C SER A 385 19.19 8.90 0.51
N THR A 386 19.54 8.59 -0.73
CA THR A 386 20.19 9.53 -1.65
C THR A 386 19.23 10.09 -2.68
N TYR A 387 17.96 9.68 -2.71
CA TYR A 387 16.91 10.27 -3.56
C TYR A 387 16.90 11.81 -3.40
N PRO A 388 16.72 12.62 -4.46
CA PRO A 388 16.58 12.27 -5.87
C PRO A 388 17.93 12.07 -6.59
N GLY A 389 19.00 11.81 -5.86
CA GLY A 389 20.34 11.48 -6.36
C GLY A 389 21.19 12.70 -6.73
N LYS A 390 20.80 13.88 -6.27
CA LYS A 390 21.59 15.11 -6.36
C LYS A 390 22.47 15.18 -5.11
N THR A 391 23.78 15.36 -5.27
CA THR A 391 24.73 15.36 -4.15
C THR A 391 24.36 16.40 -3.09
N HIS A 392 24.00 17.61 -3.53
CA HIS A 392 23.54 18.71 -2.66
C HIS A 392 22.19 18.44 -1.97
N GLN A 393 21.50 17.34 -2.29
CA GLN A 393 20.25 16.89 -1.67
C GLN A 393 20.37 15.52 -0.96
N MET A 394 21.58 15.08 -0.58
CA MET A 394 21.74 13.82 0.18
C MET A 394 20.86 13.76 1.44
N ALA A 395 20.43 12.57 1.82
CA ALA A 395 19.54 12.34 2.97
C ALA A 395 18.22 13.12 2.85
N HIS A 396 17.65 13.21 1.65
CA HIS A 396 16.32 13.81 1.47
C HIS A 396 15.25 12.91 2.08
N ALA A 397 14.36 13.54 2.81
CA ALA A 397 13.15 12.95 3.35
C ALA A 397 12.15 14.08 3.55
N VAL A 398 10.98 13.98 2.90
CA VAL A 398 9.97 15.04 2.95
C VAL A 398 9.63 15.38 4.40
N GLY A 399 9.83 16.65 4.77
CA GLY A 399 9.52 17.17 6.11
C GLY A 399 10.42 16.67 7.24
N LEU A 400 11.54 15.99 6.97
CA LEU A 400 12.46 15.46 7.99
C LEU A 400 13.89 15.93 7.74
N ASP A 401 14.54 16.41 8.78
CA ASP A 401 16.00 16.57 8.77
C ASP A 401 16.63 15.21 9.10
N ALA A 402 16.83 14.39 8.06
CA ALA A 402 17.34 13.03 8.22
C ALA A 402 18.78 13.00 8.76
N LEU A 403 19.59 14.04 8.52
CA LEU A 403 20.94 14.14 9.06
C LEU A 403 20.92 14.43 10.56
N ALA A 404 20.14 15.44 11.00
CA ALA A 404 19.97 15.72 12.43
C ALA A 404 19.30 14.54 13.15
N SER A 405 18.30 13.91 12.53
CA SER A 405 17.64 12.72 13.07
C SER A 405 18.60 11.55 13.24
N ALA A 406 19.55 11.35 12.30
CA ALA A 406 20.58 10.34 12.44
C ALA A 406 21.53 10.65 13.61
N GLU A 407 21.89 11.91 13.84
CA GLU A 407 22.69 12.31 15.02
C GLU A 407 21.94 12.00 16.33
N VAL A 408 20.63 12.30 16.42
CA VAL A 408 19.82 11.92 17.60
C VAL A 408 19.81 10.41 17.81
N ILE A 409 19.65 9.62 16.74
CA ILE A 409 19.68 8.15 16.82
C ILE A 409 21.07 7.66 17.28
N LEU A 410 22.15 8.28 16.79
CA LEU A 410 23.52 7.96 17.23
C LEU A 410 23.73 8.25 18.71
N ASP A 411 23.20 9.37 19.21
CA ASP A 411 23.24 9.73 20.63
C ASP A 411 22.48 8.71 21.49
N GLU A 412 21.29 8.28 21.05
CA GLU A 412 20.50 7.23 21.73
C GLU A 412 21.17 5.85 21.69
N LEU A 413 22.07 5.61 20.72
CA LEU A 413 22.95 4.43 20.67
C LEU A 413 24.21 4.58 21.55
N GLY A 414 24.45 5.75 22.14
CA GLY A 414 25.66 6.05 22.90
C GLY A 414 26.92 6.12 22.02
N ALA A 415 26.77 6.46 20.74
CA ALA A 415 27.89 6.65 19.84
C ALA A 415 28.71 7.89 20.26
N PRO A 416 30.04 7.90 20.05
CA PRO A 416 30.85 9.06 20.37
C PRO A 416 30.49 10.23 19.44
N ALA A 417 30.33 11.43 20.02
CA ALA A 417 30.15 12.66 19.27
C ALA A 417 31.26 12.84 18.22
N GLY A 418 30.88 13.30 17.03
CA GLY A 418 31.79 13.54 15.91
C GLY A 418 31.61 14.92 15.30
N GLY A 419 32.37 15.20 14.23
CA GLY A 419 32.07 16.33 13.35
C GLY A 419 30.81 16.09 12.53
N SER A 420 30.36 17.14 11.83
CA SER A 420 29.15 17.12 10.97
C SER A 420 29.05 15.86 10.12
N LEU A 421 27.95 15.11 10.28
CA LEU A 421 27.66 13.94 9.46
C LEU A 421 27.60 14.25 7.97
N ALA A 422 27.06 15.42 7.57
CA ALA A 422 27.03 15.84 6.18
C ALA A 422 28.44 16.00 5.59
N HIS A 423 29.38 16.55 6.37
CA HIS A 423 30.77 16.69 5.93
C HIS A 423 31.46 15.32 5.84
N ALA A 424 31.28 14.47 6.86
CA ALA A 424 31.85 13.13 6.88
C ALA A 424 31.36 12.29 5.69
N LEU A 425 30.06 12.26 5.40
CA LEU A 425 29.49 11.48 4.29
C LEU A 425 29.89 12.02 2.91
N ASN A 426 30.30 13.29 2.80
CA ASN A 426 30.84 13.87 1.56
C ASN A 426 32.33 13.57 1.33
N SER A 427 33.08 13.19 2.37
CA SER A 427 34.54 13.13 2.33
C SER A 427 35.14 11.78 2.71
N GLU A 428 34.42 10.98 3.49
CA GLU A 428 34.85 9.68 3.96
C GLU A 428 34.24 8.55 3.13
N THR A 429 35.00 7.49 2.92
CA THR A 429 34.57 6.33 2.15
C THR A 429 35.11 5.06 2.79
N LEU A 430 34.25 4.06 2.95
CA LEU A 430 34.67 2.71 3.33
C LEU A 430 34.75 1.81 2.11
N ARG A 431 35.79 0.97 2.08
CA ARG A 431 36.13 0.13 0.94
C ARG A 431 35.81 -1.33 1.20
N TRP A 432 35.36 -2.04 0.17
CA TRP A 432 35.11 -3.48 0.22
C TRP A 432 35.68 -4.18 -1.04
N PRO A 433 36.62 -5.14 -0.88
CA PRO A 433 37.25 -5.79 -2.03
C PRO A 433 36.27 -6.51 -2.95
N ILE A 434 36.44 -6.38 -4.26
CA ILE A 434 35.60 -7.07 -5.28
C ILE A 434 35.66 -8.59 -5.10
N ALA A 435 36.80 -9.14 -4.69
CA ALA A 435 36.93 -10.57 -4.38
C ALA A 435 35.98 -11.02 -3.24
N ALA A 436 35.82 -10.19 -2.21
CA ALA A 436 34.88 -10.46 -1.12
C ALA A 436 33.43 -10.31 -1.60
N TYR A 437 33.16 -9.34 -2.47
CA TYR A 437 31.86 -9.21 -3.14
C TYR A 437 31.49 -10.46 -3.93
N HIS A 438 32.37 -10.98 -4.78
CA HIS A 438 32.08 -12.20 -5.55
C HIS A 438 31.78 -13.41 -4.66
N ALA A 439 32.52 -13.57 -3.56
CA ALA A 439 32.26 -14.63 -2.58
C ALA A 439 30.88 -14.47 -1.92
N ALA A 440 30.48 -13.24 -1.59
CA ALA A 440 29.17 -12.96 -1.03
C ALA A 440 28.04 -13.15 -2.05
N LEU A 441 28.23 -12.66 -3.27
CA LEU A 441 27.30 -12.75 -4.40
C LEU A 441 27.01 -14.21 -4.75
N ALA A 442 28.00 -15.09 -4.69
CA ALA A 442 27.86 -16.51 -4.99
C ALA A 442 26.87 -17.27 -4.08
N ARG A 443 26.45 -16.68 -2.95
CA ARG A 443 25.42 -17.24 -2.06
C ARG A 443 23.99 -16.84 -2.46
N LEU A 444 23.82 -15.89 -3.39
CA LEU A 444 22.50 -15.53 -3.91
C LEU A 444 21.99 -16.57 -4.93
N PRO A 445 20.66 -16.69 -5.11
CA PRO A 445 20.08 -17.54 -6.14
C PRO A 445 20.71 -17.33 -7.52
N GLN A 446 20.89 -18.41 -8.28
CA GLN A 446 21.51 -18.36 -9.61
C GLN A 446 20.80 -17.37 -10.53
N ARG A 447 19.46 -17.37 -10.52
CA ARG A 447 18.65 -16.45 -11.34
C ARG A 447 19.00 -14.99 -11.11
N LEU A 448 19.10 -14.54 -9.86
CA LEU A 448 19.46 -13.15 -9.55
C LEU A 448 20.86 -12.78 -10.03
N ARG A 449 21.81 -13.73 -9.99
CA ARG A 449 23.16 -13.52 -10.51
C ARG A 449 23.18 -13.43 -12.03
N ASP A 450 22.40 -14.27 -12.70
CA ASP A 450 22.25 -14.25 -14.16
C ASP A 450 21.60 -12.94 -14.61
N ASP A 451 20.52 -12.51 -13.95
CA ASP A 451 19.83 -11.25 -14.23
C ASP A 451 20.78 -10.05 -14.02
N LEU A 452 21.57 -10.06 -12.94
CA LEU A 452 22.56 -9.02 -12.64
C LEU A 452 23.66 -8.94 -13.71
N SER A 453 24.24 -10.09 -14.07
CA SER A 453 25.30 -10.14 -15.10
C SER A 453 24.78 -9.78 -16.48
N ALA A 454 23.55 -10.19 -16.82
CA ALA A 454 22.90 -9.84 -18.07
C ALA A 454 22.62 -8.33 -18.19
N ALA A 455 22.24 -7.69 -17.08
CA ALA A 455 21.94 -6.26 -17.04
C ALA A 455 23.21 -5.38 -16.99
N TRP A 456 24.24 -5.78 -16.25
CA TRP A 456 25.35 -4.91 -15.87
C TRP A 456 26.76 -5.43 -16.18
N GLY A 457 26.91 -6.65 -16.70
CA GLY A 457 28.22 -7.17 -17.09
C GLY A 457 29.09 -7.59 -15.90
N ASP A 458 30.35 -7.12 -15.89
CA ASP A 458 31.34 -7.43 -14.85
C ASP A 458 31.26 -6.41 -13.70
N ALA A 459 31.52 -6.88 -12.47
CA ALA A 459 31.48 -6.03 -11.28
C ALA A 459 32.56 -4.94 -11.28
N GLY A 460 33.71 -5.19 -11.91
CA GLY A 460 34.83 -4.25 -12.00
C GLY A 460 34.56 -3.03 -12.87
N ASP A 461 33.55 -3.09 -13.74
CA ASP A 461 33.12 -1.99 -14.60
C ASP A 461 32.13 -1.05 -13.90
N ASP A 462 31.64 -1.40 -12.70
CA ASP A 462 30.65 -0.62 -11.97
C ASP A 462 31.26 0.72 -11.47
N PRO A 463 30.60 1.88 -11.69
CA PRO A 463 31.13 3.18 -11.27
C PRO A 463 31.39 3.36 -9.76
N ALA A 464 30.90 2.46 -8.90
CA ALA A 464 31.20 2.46 -7.47
C ALA A 464 32.56 1.81 -7.15
N VAL A 465 33.24 1.21 -8.15
CA VAL A 465 34.56 0.62 -8.02
C VAL A 465 35.65 1.68 -8.16
N SER A 466 36.62 1.64 -7.25
CA SER A 466 37.83 2.45 -7.30
C SER A 466 39.05 1.58 -7.02
N GLY A 467 39.84 1.28 -8.06
CA GLY A 467 40.88 0.25 -7.99
C GLY A 467 40.26 -1.15 -7.94
N ASP A 468 40.60 -1.95 -6.93
CA ASP A 468 40.08 -3.32 -6.74
C ASP A 468 38.95 -3.40 -5.68
N ASP A 469 38.42 -2.25 -5.25
CA ASP A 469 37.45 -2.13 -4.16
C ASP A 469 36.18 -1.39 -4.60
N PHE A 470 35.02 -1.82 -4.10
CA PHE A 470 33.85 -0.96 -4.01
C PHE A 470 34.06 0.13 -2.96
N ALA A 471 33.68 1.36 -3.27
CA ALA A 471 33.82 2.54 -2.43
C ALA A 471 32.44 3.09 -2.04
N PHE A 472 32.09 3.02 -0.74
CA PHE A 472 30.81 3.50 -0.23
C PHE A 472 30.98 4.75 0.64
N PRO A 473 30.23 5.85 0.38
CA PRO A 473 30.18 7.00 1.27
C PRO A 473 29.59 6.60 2.62
N ALA A 474 30.46 6.39 3.60
CA ALA A 474 30.11 5.79 4.87
C ALA A 474 31.12 6.16 5.95
N VAL A 475 30.65 6.23 7.18
CA VAL A 475 31.44 6.61 8.35
C VAL A 475 31.10 5.74 9.56
N ARG A 476 32.09 5.43 10.38
CA ARG A 476 31.88 4.73 11.66
C ARG A 476 31.84 5.72 12.82
N ARG A 477 30.85 5.55 13.71
CA ARG A 477 30.72 6.27 14.97
C ARG A 477 30.58 5.23 16.08
N GLY A 478 31.72 4.85 16.69
CA GLY A 478 31.77 3.72 17.62
C GLY A 478 31.38 2.41 16.92
N LYS A 479 30.31 1.75 17.40
CA LYS A 479 29.76 0.52 16.82
C LYS A 479 28.68 0.78 15.75
N ALA A 480 28.24 2.03 15.59
CA ALA A 480 27.32 2.40 14.55
C ALA A 480 28.05 2.67 13.22
N LEU A 481 27.42 2.27 12.13
CA LEU A 481 27.84 2.55 10.76
C LEU A 481 26.80 3.44 10.12
N VAL A 482 27.17 4.63 9.62
CA VAL A 482 26.25 5.49 8.87
C VAL A 482 26.69 5.51 7.42
N ALA A 483 25.77 5.33 6.49
CA ALA A 483 26.09 5.30 5.07
C ALA A 483 24.99 5.93 4.20
N LEU A 484 25.40 6.48 3.07
CA LEU A 484 24.50 6.89 1.99
C LEU A 484 24.13 5.67 1.15
N GLN A 485 22.83 5.48 0.91
CA GLN A 485 22.36 4.43 -0.01
C GLN A 485 22.91 4.70 -1.42
N PRO A 486 23.60 3.75 -2.07
CA PRO A 486 24.09 3.97 -3.43
C PRO A 486 22.96 4.11 -4.44
N GLU A 487 23.30 4.65 -5.61
CA GLU A 487 22.42 4.63 -6.77
C GLU A 487 22.09 3.21 -7.18
N ARG A 488 20.80 2.95 -7.41
CA ARG A 488 20.30 1.63 -7.79
C ARG A 488 20.59 1.28 -9.25
N GLY A 489 20.59 2.28 -10.13
CA GLY A 489 20.73 2.11 -11.58
C GLY A 489 21.60 3.21 -12.19
N GLU A 490 21.28 3.61 -13.41
CA GLU A 490 22.00 4.69 -14.10
C GLU A 490 21.47 6.06 -13.66
N PRO A 491 22.34 7.01 -13.26
CA PRO A 491 21.90 8.33 -12.81
C PRO A 491 20.98 9.07 -13.81
N ARG A 492 21.17 8.85 -15.11
CA ARG A 492 20.37 9.47 -16.18
C ARG A 492 18.94 8.94 -16.26
N GLU A 493 18.69 7.71 -15.83
CA GLU A 493 17.39 7.05 -15.96
C GLU A 493 16.66 6.93 -14.60
N ARG A 494 17.26 7.48 -13.53
CA ARG A 494 16.83 7.33 -12.12
C ARG A 494 15.35 7.62 -11.83
N ALA A 495 14.75 8.57 -12.52
CA ALA A 495 13.40 9.03 -12.22
C ALA A 495 12.34 7.99 -12.61
N GLY A 496 12.61 7.17 -13.64
CA GLY A 496 11.85 5.96 -13.94
C GLY A 496 12.31 4.77 -13.09
N GLU A 497 13.57 4.80 -12.69
CA GLU A 497 14.31 3.94 -11.75
C GLU A 497 13.66 3.53 -10.44
N TYR A 498 13.50 4.54 -9.59
CA TYR A 498 13.57 4.34 -8.14
C TYR A 498 12.49 3.42 -7.60
N HIS A 499 11.31 3.50 -8.21
CA HIS A 499 10.15 2.74 -7.80
C HIS A 499 9.87 1.55 -8.73
N ASP A 500 10.61 1.35 -9.82
CA ASP A 500 10.38 0.27 -10.79
C ASP A 500 10.78 -1.11 -10.23
N LEU A 501 9.79 -1.95 -9.95
CA LEU A 501 9.96 -3.32 -9.44
C LEU A 501 10.37 -4.33 -10.53
N SER A 502 10.68 -3.91 -11.75
CA SER A 502 11.22 -4.78 -12.80
C SER A 502 12.73 -4.63 -13.00
N ARG A 503 13.29 -3.52 -12.52
CA ARG A 503 14.62 -3.06 -12.94
C ARG A 503 15.76 -3.54 -12.04
N VAL A 504 16.61 -4.41 -12.59
CA VAL A 504 17.70 -5.08 -11.86
C VAL A 504 18.70 -4.06 -11.29
N PRO A 505 19.01 -4.09 -9.97
CA PRO A 505 19.98 -3.16 -9.39
C PRO A 505 21.39 -3.43 -9.93
N ARG A 506 22.21 -2.39 -10.03
CA ARG A 506 23.64 -2.50 -10.42
C ARG A 506 24.50 -3.18 -9.35
N HIS A 507 25.71 -3.61 -9.75
CA HIS A 507 26.64 -4.30 -8.85
C HIS A 507 26.97 -3.47 -7.60
N GLY A 508 27.18 -2.16 -7.71
CA GLY A 508 27.48 -1.30 -6.56
C GLY A 508 26.39 -1.29 -5.49
N TYR A 509 25.12 -1.33 -5.91
CA TYR A 509 23.97 -1.38 -5.00
C TYR A 509 23.86 -2.75 -4.31
N VAL A 510 23.99 -3.83 -5.08
CA VAL A 510 24.00 -5.20 -4.56
C VAL A 510 25.17 -5.39 -3.58
N ALA A 511 26.35 -4.91 -3.96
CA ALA A 511 27.57 -4.98 -3.16
C ALA A 511 27.39 -4.25 -1.83
N PHE A 512 26.75 -3.07 -1.82
CA PHE A 512 26.49 -2.33 -0.59
C PHE A 512 25.68 -3.12 0.45
N TYR A 513 24.57 -3.73 0.05
CA TYR A 513 23.74 -4.50 0.99
C TYR A 513 24.37 -5.83 1.42
N LEU A 514 25.11 -6.49 0.52
CA LEU A 514 25.91 -7.66 0.90
C LEU A 514 27.06 -7.27 1.84
N TRP A 515 27.71 -6.14 1.60
CA TRP A 515 28.74 -5.58 2.46
C TRP A 515 28.22 -5.30 3.87
N LEU A 516 27.05 -4.64 3.99
CA LEU A 516 26.40 -4.38 5.27
C LEU A 516 26.16 -5.69 6.04
N ARG A 517 25.68 -6.74 5.37
CA ARG A 517 25.49 -8.07 6.00
C ARG A 517 26.81 -8.69 6.46
N GLU A 518 27.88 -8.51 5.71
CA GLU A 518 29.23 -8.96 6.10
C GLU A 518 29.85 -8.12 7.23
N GLN A 519 29.27 -6.97 7.58
CA GLN A 519 29.70 -6.18 8.75
C GLN A 519 29.17 -6.73 10.09
N ALA A 520 28.41 -7.84 10.07
CA ALA A 520 27.78 -8.43 11.25
C ALA A 520 26.93 -7.41 12.03
N ILE A 521 26.11 -6.66 11.32
CA ILE A 521 25.14 -5.73 11.93
C ILE A 521 23.95 -6.50 12.52
N ASP A 522 23.49 -6.07 13.69
CA ASP A 522 22.35 -6.64 14.41
C ASP A 522 21.02 -6.07 13.90
N ALA A 523 21.01 -4.83 13.41
CA ALA A 523 19.84 -4.16 12.88
C ALA A 523 20.22 -3.11 11.83
N LEU A 524 19.30 -2.91 10.87
CA LEU A 524 19.32 -1.80 9.93
C LEU A 524 18.27 -0.75 10.35
N VAL A 525 18.69 0.49 10.50
CA VAL A 525 17.82 1.65 10.64
C VAL A 525 17.87 2.44 9.34
N HIS A 526 16.79 2.42 8.58
CA HIS A 526 16.67 3.26 7.39
C HIS A 526 16.04 4.60 7.79
N VAL A 527 16.67 5.73 7.50
CA VAL A 527 16.24 7.05 7.99
C VAL A 527 15.66 7.87 6.83
N GLY A 528 14.35 8.14 6.90
CA GLY A 528 13.60 8.92 5.90
C GLY A 528 12.84 8.07 4.88
N ALA A 529 11.66 8.55 4.45
CA ALA A 529 10.65 7.75 3.74
C ALA A 529 11.07 7.17 2.36
N HIS A 530 12.12 7.67 1.72
CA HIS A 530 12.46 7.36 0.33
C HIS A 530 13.61 6.36 0.17
N GLY A 531 13.65 5.31 0.99
CA GLY A 531 14.52 4.17 0.70
C GLY A 531 14.14 3.50 -0.61
N THR A 532 15.13 2.98 -1.31
CA THR A 532 14.92 2.31 -2.62
C THR A 532 14.97 0.77 -2.53
N LEU A 533 15.21 0.22 -1.34
CA LEU A 533 15.44 -1.21 -1.12
C LEU A 533 14.14 -2.01 -1.24
N GLU A 534 13.08 -1.49 -0.64
CA GLU A 534 11.72 -1.98 -0.71
C GLU A 534 11.15 -1.91 -2.13
N TRP A 535 11.73 -1.10 -3.02
CA TRP A 535 11.31 -0.98 -4.41
C TRP A 535 12.13 -1.85 -5.38
N LEU A 536 13.09 -2.65 -4.91
CA LEU A 536 13.86 -3.56 -5.77
C LEU A 536 13.00 -4.64 -6.43
N PRO A 537 13.44 -5.27 -7.52
CA PRO A 537 12.56 -6.16 -8.28
C PRO A 537 12.12 -7.40 -7.53
N GLY A 538 10.85 -7.76 -7.73
CA GLY A 538 10.22 -8.91 -7.07
C GLY A 538 8.76 -8.67 -6.72
N LYS A 539 8.14 -9.68 -6.09
CA LYS A 539 6.70 -9.73 -5.81
C LYS A 539 6.22 -8.59 -4.93
N ALA A 540 5.02 -8.02 -5.15
CA ALA A 540 4.51 -6.91 -4.34
C ALA A 540 4.45 -7.21 -2.82
N VAL A 541 4.10 -8.44 -2.45
CA VAL A 541 4.09 -8.95 -1.07
C VAL A 541 4.39 -10.45 -1.06
N ALA A 542 4.75 -11.01 0.10
CA ALA A 542 5.07 -12.43 0.27
C ALA A 542 6.16 -12.87 -0.71
N LEU A 543 7.34 -12.27 -0.52
CA LEU A 543 8.51 -12.43 -1.37
C LEU A 543 9.02 -13.88 -1.43
N SER A 544 9.69 -14.18 -2.54
CA SER A 544 10.50 -15.39 -2.74
C SER A 544 11.98 -15.07 -2.50
N ASP A 545 12.80 -16.11 -2.43
CA ASP A 545 14.26 -16.03 -2.51
C ASP A 545 14.74 -15.35 -3.81
N ASP A 546 13.99 -15.52 -4.91
CA ASP A 546 14.20 -14.80 -6.18
C ASP A 546 13.78 -13.31 -6.16
N CYS A 547 13.43 -12.72 -5.02
CA CYS A 547 13.11 -11.30 -4.92
C CYS A 547 14.30 -10.52 -4.34
N TRP A 548 14.76 -9.47 -5.03
CA TRP A 548 15.91 -8.68 -4.62
C TRP A 548 15.81 -8.08 -3.21
N PRO A 549 14.67 -7.48 -2.77
CA PRO A 549 14.58 -6.96 -1.41
C PRO A 549 14.86 -8.03 -0.35
N GLU A 550 14.36 -9.26 -0.54
CA GLU A 550 14.59 -10.36 0.39
C GLU A 550 16.02 -10.90 0.27
N ALA A 551 16.54 -11.06 -0.94
CA ALA A 551 17.90 -11.54 -1.16
C ALA A 551 18.96 -10.63 -0.52
N LEU A 552 18.73 -9.32 -0.52
CA LEU A 552 19.64 -8.32 0.04
C LEU A 552 19.45 -8.08 1.54
N THR A 553 18.23 -8.17 2.07
CA THR A 553 17.97 -8.01 3.53
C THR A 553 18.19 -9.31 4.32
N GLY A 554 17.81 -10.45 3.75
CA GLY A 554 17.81 -11.74 4.43
C GLY A 554 16.98 -11.73 5.71
N ALA A 555 17.62 -12.09 6.82
CA ALA A 555 16.99 -12.16 8.14
C ALA A 555 17.10 -10.88 8.96
N LEU A 556 17.78 -9.85 8.44
CA LEU A 556 18.14 -8.64 9.19
C LEU A 556 16.88 -7.91 9.72
N PRO A 557 16.81 -7.57 11.02
CA PRO A 557 15.81 -6.66 11.55
C PRO A 557 15.92 -5.28 10.89
N VAL A 558 14.81 -4.82 10.28
CA VAL A 558 14.72 -3.50 9.65
C VAL A 558 13.79 -2.61 10.49
N ILE A 559 14.33 -1.48 10.93
CA ILE A 559 13.64 -0.44 11.70
C ILE A 559 13.64 0.82 10.85
N TYR A 560 12.51 1.53 10.83
CA TYR A 560 12.32 2.57 9.82
C TYR A 560 11.55 3.76 10.39
N PRO A 561 12.22 4.80 10.90
CA PRO A 561 11.60 6.11 11.12
C PRO A 561 10.91 6.60 9.84
N PHE A 562 9.59 6.78 9.90
CA PHE A 562 8.74 7.04 8.75
C PHE A 562 7.72 8.15 9.05
N ILE A 563 7.45 9.03 8.10
CA ILE A 563 6.51 10.14 8.32
C ILE A 563 5.09 9.60 8.48
N VAL A 564 4.37 10.04 9.52
CA VAL A 564 3.06 9.44 9.89
C VAL A 564 1.98 9.67 8.84
N ASN A 565 2.12 10.67 7.97
CA ASN A 565 1.16 11.00 6.92
C ASN A 565 1.47 10.33 5.56
N ASP A 566 2.41 9.38 5.50
CA ASP A 566 2.66 8.60 4.28
C ASP A 566 2.44 7.09 4.47
N PRO A 567 1.17 6.65 4.60
CA PRO A 567 0.84 5.24 4.80
C PRO A 567 1.22 4.34 3.62
N GLY A 568 1.30 4.90 2.41
CA GLY A 568 1.50 4.14 1.18
C GLY A 568 2.90 3.56 1.08
N GLU A 569 3.92 4.41 1.20
CA GLU A 569 5.32 3.96 1.18
C GLU A 569 5.67 3.15 2.43
N ALA A 570 5.13 3.52 3.60
CA ALA A 570 5.29 2.73 4.81
C ALA A 570 4.77 1.29 4.64
N ALA A 571 3.63 1.09 3.97
CA ALA A 571 3.10 -0.24 3.68
C ALA A 571 4.06 -1.06 2.79
N GLN A 572 4.70 -0.42 1.80
CA GLN A 572 5.68 -1.08 0.94
C GLN A 572 6.88 -1.59 1.73
N ALA A 573 7.45 -0.75 2.60
CA ALA A 573 8.56 -1.13 3.47
C ALA A 573 8.20 -2.30 4.40
N LYS A 574 7.02 -2.25 5.04
CA LYS A 574 6.54 -3.34 5.92
C LYS A 574 6.40 -4.67 5.18
N ARG A 575 5.86 -4.64 3.97
CA ARG A 575 5.46 -5.84 3.21
C ARG A 575 6.61 -6.50 2.46
N ARG A 576 7.62 -5.73 2.06
CA ARG A 576 8.74 -6.20 1.23
C ARG A 576 10.05 -6.37 2.00
N VAL A 577 10.30 -5.58 3.04
CA VAL A 577 11.52 -5.71 3.85
C VAL A 577 11.24 -6.02 5.33
N GLY A 578 9.97 -6.26 5.69
CA GLY A 578 9.60 -6.64 7.06
C GLY A 578 9.82 -5.51 8.07
N ALA A 579 9.80 -4.25 7.62
CA ALA A 579 10.15 -3.10 8.45
C ALA A 579 9.18 -2.88 9.61
N VAL A 580 9.74 -2.50 10.77
CA VAL A 580 9.01 -1.83 11.86
C VAL A 580 9.05 -0.34 11.57
N THR A 581 7.94 0.20 11.06
CA THR A 581 7.82 1.59 10.61
C THR A 581 7.42 2.50 11.76
N LEU A 582 8.39 3.16 12.38
CA LEU A 582 8.19 4.05 13.51
C LEU A 582 7.70 5.41 13.02
N GLY A 583 6.41 5.70 13.24
CA GLY A 583 5.83 6.99 12.83
C GLY A 583 6.57 8.16 13.47
N HIS A 584 6.82 9.23 12.72
CA HIS A 584 7.26 10.52 13.25
C HIS A 584 6.35 11.66 12.79
N LEU A 585 6.39 12.77 13.51
CA LEU A 585 5.60 13.95 13.17
C LEU A 585 6.08 14.59 11.84
N PRO A 586 5.17 15.12 11.01
CA PRO A 586 5.54 16.19 10.08
C PRO A 586 5.97 17.45 10.84
N PRO A 587 6.67 18.40 10.19
CA PRO A 587 7.05 19.67 10.80
C PRO A 587 5.86 20.41 11.44
N PRO A 588 6.08 21.20 12.50
CA PRO A 588 5.06 22.13 13.01
C PRO A 588 4.61 23.09 11.90
N LEU A 589 3.30 23.28 11.73
CA LEU A 589 2.78 24.27 10.79
C LEU A 589 2.65 25.64 11.44
N VAL A 590 3.11 26.66 10.74
CA VAL A 590 2.90 28.07 11.07
C VAL A 590 2.14 28.77 9.94
N THR A 591 1.49 29.89 10.27
CA THR A 591 0.84 30.77 9.29
C THR A 591 1.81 31.85 8.85
N GLY A 592 1.89 32.15 7.55
CA GLY A 592 2.76 33.20 7.01
C GLY A 592 2.39 34.59 7.53
N GLU A 593 3.39 35.46 7.72
CA GLU A 593 3.20 36.85 8.18
C GLU A 593 3.10 37.81 6.98
N GLY A 594 2.04 37.66 6.18
CA GLY A 594 1.75 38.51 5.02
C GLY A 594 2.49 38.11 3.73
N GLY A 595 1.85 38.30 2.58
CA GLY A 595 2.42 37.90 1.29
C GLY A 595 3.54 38.84 0.82
N PRO A 596 4.78 38.36 0.57
CA PRO A 596 5.84 39.17 -0.02
C PRO A 596 5.39 39.79 -1.33
N GLY A 597 5.57 41.11 -1.42
CA GLY A 597 5.14 41.91 -2.57
C GLY A 597 3.65 42.29 -2.59
N LEU A 598 2.83 41.88 -1.59
CA LEU A 598 1.40 42.21 -1.53
C LEU A 598 1.04 43.35 -0.56
N GLY A 599 1.98 43.83 0.26
CA GLY A 599 1.68 44.78 1.34
C GLY A 599 1.01 46.10 0.91
N ARG A 600 1.42 46.67 -0.25
CA ARG A 600 0.75 47.88 -0.80
C ARG A 600 -0.66 47.56 -1.27
N LEU A 601 -0.85 46.40 -1.90
CA LEU A 601 -2.14 45.94 -2.40
C LEU A 601 -3.12 45.69 -1.24
N GLU A 602 -2.65 45.07 -0.15
CA GLU A 602 -3.42 44.89 1.09
C GLU A 602 -3.90 46.25 1.65
N ALA A 603 -3.00 47.23 1.76
CA ALA A 603 -3.38 48.56 2.24
C ALA A 603 -4.42 49.24 1.34
N LEU A 604 -4.30 49.08 0.01
CA LEU A 604 -5.26 49.63 -0.95
C LEU A 604 -6.63 48.93 -0.86
N LEU A 605 -6.68 47.61 -0.64
CA LEU A 605 -7.92 46.85 -0.44
C LEU A 605 -8.63 47.24 0.87
N ASP A 606 -7.87 47.45 1.94
CA ASP A 606 -8.41 47.94 3.22
C ASP A 606 -8.98 49.35 3.08
N GLU A 607 -8.28 50.24 2.37
CA GLU A 607 -8.78 51.58 2.06
C GLU A 607 -10.04 51.54 1.17
N PHE A 608 -10.07 50.63 0.19
CA PHE A 608 -11.21 50.43 -0.70
C PHE A 608 -12.44 49.98 0.08
N SER A 609 -12.29 48.98 0.96
CA SER A 609 -13.36 48.48 1.81
C SER A 609 -13.92 49.54 2.75
N ASN A 610 -13.07 50.44 3.27
CA ASN A 610 -13.50 51.57 4.11
C ASN A 610 -14.18 52.70 3.32
N ALA A 611 -13.86 52.86 2.03
CA ALA A 611 -14.43 53.90 1.18
C ALA A 611 -15.76 53.47 0.53
N ASP A 612 -16.02 52.17 0.43
CA ASP A 612 -17.21 51.63 -0.22
C ASP A 612 -18.49 52.06 0.52
N GLY A 613 -19.45 52.61 -0.23
CA GLY A 613 -20.68 53.20 0.31
C GLY A 613 -20.55 54.58 0.99
N LEU A 614 -19.34 55.10 1.24
CA LEU A 614 -19.11 56.39 1.91
C LEU A 614 -18.59 57.50 0.98
N ASP A 615 -17.72 57.18 0.02
CA ASP A 615 -17.16 58.15 -0.94
C ASP A 615 -16.93 57.50 -2.33
N PRO A 616 -17.90 57.63 -3.27
CA PRO A 616 -17.81 57.04 -4.60
C PRO A 616 -16.59 57.52 -5.42
N ALA A 617 -16.19 58.78 -5.28
CA ALA A 617 -15.07 59.33 -6.04
C ALA A 617 -13.73 58.80 -5.54
N ARG A 618 -13.60 58.57 -4.22
CA ARG A 618 -12.43 57.90 -3.65
C ARG A 618 -12.41 56.42 -4.02
N ARG A 619 -13.55 55.73 -3.94
CA ARG A 619 -13.69 54.33 -4.35
C ARG A 619 -13.17 54.12 -5.77
N ASP A 620 -13.65 54.90 -6.75
CA ASP A 620 -13.27 54.74 -8.16
C ASP A 620 -11.77 55.04 -8.42
N ARG A 621 -11.12 55.86 -7.57
CA ARG A 621 -9.65 56.04 -7.62
C ARG A 621 -8.95 54.80 -7.09
N LEU A 622 -9.36 54.30 -5.93
CA LEU A 622 -8.78 53.10 -5.32
C LEU A 622 -8.91 51.87 -6.23
N GLN A 623 -10.01 51.73 -6.98
CA GLN A 623 -10.14 50.67 -7.99
C GLN A 623 -9.04 50.71 -9.05
N ARG A 624 -8.68 51.91 -9.53
CA ARG A 624 -7.59 52.09 -10.48
C ARG A 624 -6.24 51.83 -9.83
N ASP A 625 -6.02 52.37 -8.63
CA ASP A 625 -4.76 52.18 -7.90
C ASP A 625 -4.50 50.70 -7.59
N ILE A 626 -5.55 49.93 -7.27
CA ILE A 626 -5.48 48.46 -7.06
C ILE A 626 -5.12 47.75 -8.36
N ALA A 627 -5.76 48.10 -9.48
CA ALA A 627 -5.47 47.47 -10.77
C ALA A 627 -4.04 47.79 -11.25
N GLU A 628 -3.61 49.04 -11.14
CA GLU A 628 -2.26 49.48 -11.48
C GLU A 628 -1.20 48.79 -10.61
N GLU A 629 -1.47 48.61 -9.31
CA GLU A 629 -0.56 47.86 -8.42
C GLU A 629 -0.52 46.37 -8.78
N ALA A 630 -1.67 45.76 -9.05
CA ALA A 630 -1.74 44.35 -9.46
C ALA A 630 -0.98 44.11 -10.78
N ASP A 631 -1.05 45.04 -11.75
CA ASP A 631 -0.26 45.00 -12.97
C ASP A 631 1.24 45.16 -12.68
N ALA A 632 1.62 46.10 -11.80
CA ALA A 632 3.01 46.40 -11.49
C ALA A 632 3.76 45.23 -10.86
N ILE A 633 3.07 44.40 -10.07
CA ILE A 633 3.65 43.23 -9.40
C ILE A 633 3.43 41.90 -10.13
N GLY A 634 2.86 41.93 -11.35
CA GLY A 634 2.59 40.77 -12.19
C GLY A 634 1.33 39.97 -11.81
N LEU A 635 0.61 40.38 -10.77
CA LEU A 635 -0.55 39.65 -10.24
C LEU A 635 -1.72 39.59 -11.24
N SER A 636 -1.88 40.61 -12.09
CA SER A 636 -2.93 40.60 -13.11
C SER A 636 -2.82 39.44 -14.09
N ALA A 637 -1.57 39.09 -14.47
CA ALA A 637 -1.32 37.91 -15.28
C ALA A 637 -1.59 36.65 -14.46
N GLU A 638 -1.05 36.56 -13.24
CA GLU A 638 -1.21 35.40 -12.34
C GLU A 638 -2.69 35.01 -12.11
N LEU A 639 -3.59 35.99 -12.00
CA LEU A 639 -5.02 35.79 -11.74
C LEU A 639 -5.91 35.85 -12.99
N GLY A 640 -5.34 36.04 -14.18
CA GLY A 640 -6.11 36.17 -15.42
C GLY A 640 -7.12 37.33 -15.37
N LEU A 641 -6.74 38.48 -14.82
CA LEU A 641 -7.67 39.60 -14.61
C LEU A 641 -8.16 40.24 -15.92
N ALA A 642 -7.49 39.98 -17.04
CA ALA A 642 -7.93 40.41 -18.36
C ALA A 642 -9.30 39.80 -18.75
N ASP A 643 -9.65 38.65 -18.18
CA ASP A 643 -10.90 37.94 -18.45
C ASP A 643 -12.03 38.35 -17.49
N ALA A 644 -11.77 39.25 -16.54
CA ALA A 644 -12.79 39.73 -15.62
C ALA A 644 -13.83 40.58 -16.35
N ALA A 645 -15.12 40.37 -16.07
CA ALA A 645 -16.21 41.09 -16.73
C ALA A 645 -16.26 42.57 -16.35
N ASN A 646 -15.76 42.94 -15.16
CA ASN A 646 -15.71 44.31 -14.67
C ASN A 646 -14.70 44.49 -13.52
N ALA A 647 -14.43 45.74 -13.14
CA ALA A 647 -13.48 46.08 -12.08
C ALA A 647 -13.85 45.51 -10.70
N ALA A 648 -15.14 45.36 -10.38
CA ALA A 648 -15.54 44.79 -9.10
C ALA A 648 -15.21 43.30 -9.01
N GLU A 649 -15.38 42.55 -10.11
CA GLU A 649 -14.92 41.16 -10.19
C GLU A 649 -13.41 41.06 -10.06
N ALA A 650 -12.65 41.89 -10.78
CA ALA A 650 -11.18 41.90 -10.69
C ALA A 650 -10.69 42.15 -9.25
N ILE A 651 -11.28 43.13 -8.56
CA ILE A 651 -10.96 43.43 -7.15
C ILE A 651 -11.33 42.26 -6.24
N THR A 652 -12.48 41.61 -6.47
CA THR A 652 -12.90 40.44 -5.68
C THR A 652 -11.92 39.27 -5.85
N ARG A 653 -11.43 39.01 -7.07
CA ARG A 653 -10.40 38.00 -7.34
C ARG A 653 -9.09 38.32 -6.63
N ILE A 654 -8.65 39.59 -6.69
CA ILE A 654 -7.45 40.06 -5.99
C ILE A 654 -7.60 39.90 -4.47
N ASP A 655 -8.70 40.37 -3.89
CA ASP A 655 -8.96 40.29 -2.44
C ASP A 655 -8.99 38.84 -1.94
N THR A 656 -9.68 37.97 -2.68
CA THR A 656 -9.72 36.52 -2.40
C THR A 656 -8.33 35.90 -2.43
N PHE A 657 -7.51 36.23 -3.43
CA PHE A 657 -6.15 35.72 -3.55
C PHE A 657 -5.26 36.21 -2.41
N VAL A 658 -5.32 37.49 -2.07
CA VAL A 658 -4.56 38.08 -0.96
C VAL A 658 -4.94 37.40 0.37
N CYS A 659 -6.22 37.17 0.62
CA CYS A 659 -6.69 36.40 1.78
C CYS A 659 -6.15 34.96 1.78
N ASP A 660 -6.16 34.28 0.63
CA ASP A 660 -5.64 32.92 0.50
C ASP A 660 -4.12 32.83 0.73
N VAL A 661 -3.36 33.84 0.32
CA VAL A 661 -1.93 33.94 0.62
C VAL A 661 -1.72 34.12 2.13
N LYS A 662 -2.51 34.96 2.80
CA LYS A 662 -2.43 35.16 4.27
C LYS A 662 -2.84 33.94 5.08
N ASP A 663 -3.81 33.17 4.59
CA ASP A 663 -4.25 31.91 5.19
C ASP A 663 -3.28 30.74 4.91
N THR A 664 -2.21 30.98 4.13
CA THR A 664 -1.22 29.95 3.82
C THR A 664 -0.48 29.52 5.08
N ARG A 665 -0.39 28.20 5.24
CA ARG A 665 0.41 27.55 6.27
C ARG A 665 1.51 26.74 5.62
N PHE A 666 2.64 26.65 6.29
CA PHE A 666 3.80 25.87 5.87
C PHE A 666 4.54 25.30 7.09
N GLY A 667 5.40 24.30 6.84
CA GLY A 667 6.27 23.74 7.88
C GLY A 667 7.32 24.75 8.35
N ASP A 668 7.39 24.99 9.66
CA ASP A 668 8.40 25.84 10.29
C ASP A 668 9.73 25.08 10.47
N GLY A 669 10.46 24.95 9.37
CA GLY A 669 11.65 24.09 9.31
C GLY A 669 11.29 22.63 9.03
N LEU A 670 12.12 21.72 9.53
CA LEU A 670 12.00 20.28 9.35
C LEU A 670 11.80 19.59 10.70
N HIS A 671 11.15 18.43 10.72
CA HIS A 671 11.10 17.60 11.92
C HIS A 671 12.47 16.97 12.19
N VAL A 672 12.81 16.77 13.46
CA VAL A 672 13.96 15.99 13.89
C VAL A 672 13.43 14.82 14.72
N PHE A 673 13.68 13.59 14.26
CA PHE A 673 13.20 12.38 14.94
C PHE A 673 13.70 12.34 16.38
N GLY A 674 12.79 12.11 17.33
CA GLY A 674 13.11 12.05 18.76
C GLY A 674 13.05 13.39 19.49
N GLU A 675 12.72 14.48 18.78
CA GLU A 675 12.51 15.82 19.34
C GLU A 675 11.04 16.29 19.26
N GLY A 676 10.76 17.46 19.83
CA GLY A 676 9.43 18.07 19.80
C GLY A 676 8.38 17.36 20.66
N PRO A 677 7.07 17.63 20.44
CA PRO A 677 5.99 17.17 21.31
C PRO A 677 5.86 15.65 21.43
N CYS A 678 6.26 14.90 20.40
CA CYS A 678 6.23 13.44 20.39
C CYS A 678 7.63 12.81 20.51
N GLY A 679 8.70 13.59 20.69
CA GLY A 679 10.06 13.09 20.63
C GLY A 679 10.38 11.99 21.65
N ALA A 680 9.81 12.06 22.85
CA ALA A 680 9.95 10.98 23.84
C ALA A 680 9.32 9.66 23.35
N ALA A 681 8.12 9.71 22.77
CA ALA A 681 7.45 8.52 22.26
C ALA A 681 8.15 7.94 21.02
N GLU A 682 8.69 8.80 20.14
CA GLU A 682 9.53 8.40 19.01
C GLU A 682 10.77 7.62 19.47
N ARG A 683 11.45 8.10 20.51
CA ARG A 683 12.58 7.41 21.13
C ARG A 683 12.18 6.10 21.81
N ASP A 684 11.06 6.08 22.55
CA ASP A 684 10.54 4.86 23.15
C ASP A 684 10.28 3.77 22.10
N GLY A 685 9.70 4.14 20.95
CA GLY A 685 9.50 3.25 19.82
C GLY A 685 10.81 2.71 19.25
N LEU A 686 11.81 3.57 19.09
CA LEU A 686 13.16 3.20 18.63
C LEU A 686 13.83 2.23 19.60
N HIS A 687 13.80 2.52 20.91
CA HIS A 687 14.40 1.66 21.93
C HIS A 687 13.72 0.30 22.04
N ALA A 688 12.38 0.26 21.94
CA ALA A 688 11.63 -0.99 21.90
C ALA A 688 12.06 -1.84 20.69
N ALA A 689 12.11 -1.24 19.49
CA ALA A 689 12.51 -1.92 18.27
C ALA A 689 13.97 -2.42 18.34
N LEU A 690 14.93 -1.57 18.71
CA LEU A 690 16.34 -1.93 18.83
C LEU A 690 16.63 -2.93 19.96
N SER A 691 15.69 -3.10 20.88
CA SER A 691 15.78 -4.10 21.95
C SER A 691 14.99 -5.38 21.61
N GLY A 692 14.52 -5.51 20.37
CA GLY A 692 13.79 -6.66 19.87
C GLY A 692 12.44 -6.90 20.56
N TRP A 693 11.84 -5.84 21.10
CA TRP A 693 10.51 -5.88 21.72
C TRP A 693 9.43 -5.50 20.72
N ARG A 694 8.19 -5.84 21.05
CA ARG A 694 7.00 -5.38 20.33
C ARG A 694 6.90 -3.86 20.41
N VAL A 695 6.75 -3.21 19.26
CA VAL A 695 6.36 -1.80 19.16
C VAL A 695 4.85 -1.70 19.03
N VAL A 696 4.24 -0.84 19.83
CA VAL A 696 2.78 -0.63 19.82
C VAL A 696 2.34 -0.15 18.42
N PRO A 697 1.28 -0.73 17.82
CA PRO A 697 0.75 -0.25 16.54
C PRO A 697 0.07 1.12 16.64
N GLY A 698 0.14 1.89 15.56
CA GLY A 698 -0.54 3.17 15.43
C GLY A 698 -1.07 3.42 14.00
N PRO A 699 -2.19 4.14 13.85
CA PRO A 699 -2.67 4.52 12.54
C PRO A 699 -1.73 5.53 11.88
N ALA A 700 -1.81 5.62 10.56
CA ALA A 700 -1.21 6.68 9.75
C ALA A 700 -2.27 7.68 9.26
N GLY A 701 -1.83 8.90 8.96
CA GLY A 701 -2.65 10.03 8.52
C GLY A 701 -2.08 11.38 8.96
N SER A 702 -2.61 12.47 8.39
CA SER A 702 -2.19 13.83 8.77
C SER A 702 -2.81 14.27 10.10
N PRO A 703 -2.01 14.57 11.14
CA PRO A 703 -2.54 15.14 12.38
C PRO A 703 -3.15 16.53 12.15
N TYR A 704 -2.68 17.27 11.14
CA TYR A 704 -3.19 18.60 10.79
C TYR A 704 -4.48 18.56 9.96
N ARG A 705 -4.85 17.40 9.40
CA ARG A 705 -6.15 17.12 8.76
C ARG A 705 -7.09 16.34 9.68
N GLY A 706 -7.02 16.55 10.99
CA GLY A 706 -7.98 16.03 11.96
C GLY A 706 -7.72 14.61 12.48
N ARG A 707 -6.68 13.90 12.00
CA ARG A 707 -6.32 12.54 12.46
C ARG A 707 -5.53 12.58 13.77
N LYS A 708 -6.15 13.06 14.85
CA LYS A 708 -5.51 13.14 16.18
C LYS A 708 -5.17 11.76 16.77
N ASP A 709 -5.82 10.71 16.29
CA ASP A 709 -5.58 9.30 16.64
C ASP A 709 -4.17 8.80 16.25
N VAL A 710 -3.47 9.52 15.38
CA VAL A 710 -2.06 9.25 15.03
C VAL A 710 -1.07 9.70 16.10
N LEU A 711 -1.51 10.46 17.10
CA LEU A 711 -0.68 10.88 18.23
C LEU A 711 -0.86 9.95 19.45
N PRO A 712 0.19 9.72 20.25
CA PRO A 712 1.58 10.11 19.97
C PRO A 712 2.16 9.31 18.79
N THR A 713 3.18 9.87 18.14
CA THR A 713 4.00 9.15 17.14
C THR A 713 4.96 8.18 17.87
N GLY A 714 5.92 7.57 17.19
CA GLY A 714 6.78 6.50 17.72
C GLY A 714 6.15 5.10 17.72
N ARG A 715 4.98 4.96 17.07
CA ARG A 715 4.24 3.70 16.96
C ARG A 715 4.51 3.03 15.61
N ASN A 716 4.34 1.71 15.58
CA ASN A 716 4.46 0.91 14.37
C ASN A 716 3.25 1.17 13.45
N LEU A 717 3.45 1.90 12.35
CA LEU A 717 2.37 2.33 11.46
C LEU A 717 1.65 1.15 10.82
N TYR A 718 0.33 1.22 10.67
CA TYR A 718 -0.47 0.30 9.86
C TYR A 718 -1.22 1.02 8.72
N ALA A 719 -1.42 0.30 7.62
CA ALA A 719 -2.17 0.79 6.47
C ALA A 719 -3.69 0.57 6.63
N ILE A 720 -4.47 1.03 5.65
CA ILE A 720 -5.93 0.86 5.64
C ILE A 720 -6.37 -0.41 4.89
N ASP A 721 -7.57 -0.94 5.19
CA ASP A 721 -8.20 -2.01 4.40
C ASP A 721 -8.72 -1.44 3.07
N PRO A 722 -8.16 -1.82 1.91
CA PRO A 722 -8.54 -1.24 0.63
C PRO A 722 -9.96 -1.62 0.18
N ARG A 723 -10.61 -2.60 0.83
CA ARG A 723 -12.00 -3.00 0.53
C ARG A 723 -13.05 -2.07 1.14
N GLY A 724 -12.65 -1.26 2.12
CA GLY A 724 -13.49 -0.22 2.74
C GLY A 724 -13.41 1.13 2.03
N VAL A 725 -12.73 1.19 0.87
CA VAL A 725 -12.51 2.42 0.10
C VAL A 725 -13.37 2.37 -1.18
N PRO A 726 -14.03 3.46 -1.59
CA PRO A 726 -14.23 4.68 -0.80
C PRO A 726 -15.14 4.45 0.41
N SER A 727 -14.86 5.12 1.52
CA SER A 727 -15.74 5.10 2.70
C SER A 727 -17.00 5.95 2.47
N ARG A 728 -18.03 5.78 3.31
CA ARG A 728 -19.25 6.60 3.25
C ARG A 728 -18.97 8.09 3.46
N SER A 729 -18.06 8.43 4.37
CA SER A 729 -17.65 9.82 4.60
C SER A 729 -16.84 10.37 3.42
N ALA A 730 -15.94 9.57 2.86
CA ALA A 730 -15.19 9.94 1.67
C ALA A 730 -16.12 10.17 0.47
N HIS A 731 -17.21 9.40 0.34
CA HIS A 731 -18.22 9.64 -0.69
C HIS A 731 -18.93 11.00 -0.54
N ALA A 732 -19.35 11.35 0.68
CA ALA A 732 -19.96 12.64 0.94
C ALA A 732 -19.01 13.80 0.63
N GLN A 733 -17.71 13.62 0.93
CA GLN A 733 -16.69 14.62 0.62
C GLN A 733 -16.37 14.68 -0.89
N GLY A 734 -16.28 13.53 -1.57
CA GLY A 734 -16.08 13.45 -3.02
C GLY A 734 -17.16 14.20 -3.81
N LYS A 735 -18.41 14.19 -3.33
CA LYS A 735 -19.47 15.04 -3.89
C LYS A 735 -19.13 16.52 -3.82
N ARG A 736 -18.68 17.02 -2.65
CA ARG A 736 -18.31 18.43 -2.48
C ARG A 736 -17.14 18.83 -3.37
N LEU A 737 -16.15 17.94 -3.51
CA LEU A 737 -15.02 18.14 -4.40
C LEU A 737 -15.47 18.25 -5.86
N ALA A 738 -16.41 17.40 -6.29
CA ALA A 738 -16.97 17.42 -7.64
C ALA A 738 -17.77 18.71 -7.88
N ASP A 739 -18.61 19.10 -6.93
CA ASP A 739 -19.41 20.32 -7.01
C ASP A 739 -18.52 21.58 -7.08
N GLU A 740 -17.43 21.63 -6.30
CA GLU A 740 -16.45 22.72 -6.33
C GLU A 740 -15.69 22.80 -7.66
N LEU A 741 -15.23 21.65 -8.19
CA LEU A 741 -14.54 21.60 -9.49
C LEU A 741 -15.47 22.05 -10.62
N VAL A 742 -16.72 21.57 -10.66
CA VAL A 742 -17.71 21.98 -11.66
C VAL A 742 -18.04 23.46 -11.54
N ARG A 743 -18.23 23.96 -10.32
CA ARG A 743 -18.48 25.38 -10.05
C ARG A 743 -17.35 26.25 -10.59
N ARG A 744 -16.09 25.88 -10.31
CA ARG A 744 -14.93 26.63 -10.79
C ARG A 744 -14.80 26.58 -12.31
N HIS A 745 -14.92 25.40 -12.90
CA HIS A 745 -14.84 25.24 -14.35
C HIS A 745 -15.93 26.06 -15.08
N LEU A 746 -17.17 26.08 -14.58
CA LEU A 746 -18.23 26.92 -15.14
C LEU A 746 -17.92 28.43 -15.05
N GLN A 747 -17.23 28.87 -14.00
CA GLN A 747 -16.84 30.28 -13.84
C GLN A 747 -15.75 30.68 -14.84
N ASP A 748 -14.79 29.78 -15.06
CA ASP A 748 -13.63 30.06 -15.90
C ASP A 748 -13.95 29.84 -17.41
N GLU A 749 -14.71 28.80 -17.75
CA GLU A 749 -14.95 28.37 -19.16
C GLU A 749 -16.38 28.61 -19.66
N GLY A 750 -17.34 28.89 -18.77
CA GLY A 750 -18.73 29.23 -19.14
C GLY A 750 -19.62 28.05 -19.54
N ASP A 751 -19.13 26.82 -19.57
CA ASP A 751 -19.89 25.58 -19.80
C ASP A 751 -19.37 24.44 -18.90
N TYR A 752 -20.08 23.31 -18.84
CA TYR A 752 -19.65 22.12 -18.10
C TYR A 752 -18.47 21.42 -18.79
N PRO A 753 -17.52 20.82 -18.03
CA PRO A 753 -16.49 20.00 -18.64
C PRO A 753 -17.13 18.76 -19.26
N ARG A 754 -16.85 18.48 -20.55
CA ARG A 754 -17.34 17.28 -21.24
C ARG A 754 -16.38 16.11 -21.05
N ALA A 755 -15.08 16.38 -21.08
CA ALA A 755 -14.03 15.38 -20.81
C ALA A 755 -13.02 15.88 -19.77
N LEU A 756 -12.72 15.04 -18.78
CA LEU A 756 -11.85 15.37 -17.65
C LEU A 756 -10.83 14.26 -17.41
N VAL A 757 -9.57 14.62 -17.16
CA VAL A 757 -8.56 13.70 -16.63
C VAL A 757 -8.35 13.98 -15.13
N VAL A 758 -8.51 12.95 -14.30
CA VAL A 758 -8.32 13.01 -12.84
C VAL A 758 -7.10 12.18 -12.47
N ASP A 759 -6.08 12.80 -11.87
CA ASP A 759 -4.89 12.10 -11.38
C ASP A 759 -5.11 11.55 -9.96
N LEU A 760 -4.80 10.26 -9.76
CA LEU A 760 -5.09 9.50 -8.54
C LEU A 760 -3.83 8.87 -7.94
N TRP A 761 -3.48 9.29 -6.73
CA TRP A 761 -2.33 8.77 -5.98
C TRP A 761 -2.76 7.77 -4.91
N GLY A 762 -2.08 6.61 -4.85
CA GLY A 762 -2.39 5.57 -3.88
C GLY A 762 -2.29 6.05 -2.43
N SER A 763 -1.25 6.82 -2.10
CA SER A 763 -1.07 7.38 -0.75
C SER A 763 -2.18 8.37 -0.38
N ALA A 764 -2.61 9.22 -1.31
CA ALA A 764 -3.73 10.15 -1.08
C ALA A 764 -5.03 9.37 -0.81
N THR A 765 -5.33 8.37 -1.66
CA THR A 765 -6.50 7.49 -1.47
C THR A 765 -6.49 6.77 -0.13
N MET A 766 -5.31 6.37 0.37
CA MET A 766 -5.18 5.78 1.71
C MET A 766 -5.46 6.79 2.84
N ARG A 767 -5.06 8.04 2.68
CA ARG A 767 -5.27 9.10 3.68
C ARG A 767 -6.71 9.58 3.75
N THR A 768 -7.34 9.75 2.58
CA THR A 768 -8.69 10.30 2.43
C THR A 768 -9.77 9.21 2.51
N ALA A 769 -9.37 7.94 2.49
CA ALA A 769 -10.26 6.80 2.30
C ALA A 769 -11.09 6.93 1.00
N GLY A 770 -10.50 7.50 -0.06
CA GLY A 770 -11.03 7.54 -1.43
C GLY A 770 -11.91 8.74 -1.76
N GLU A 771 -11.64 9.92 -1.22
CA GLU A 771 -12.42 11.15 -1.52
C GLU A 771 -12.37 11.50 -3.01
N GLU A 772 -11.18 11.47 -3.60
CA GLU A 772 -10.90 11.76 -5.00
C GLU A 772 -11.47 10.71 -5.97
N PHE A 773 -11.45 9.42 -5.59
CA PHE A 773 -12.11 8.37 -6.38
C PHE A 773 -13.64 8.53 -6.34
N ALA A 774 -14.19 8.87 -5.17
CA ALA A 774 -15.61 9.15 -5.05
C ALA A 774 -16.04 10.43 -5.81
N MET A 775 -15.17 11.45 -5.86
CA MET A 775 -15.35 12.63 -6.71
C MET A 775 -15.48 12.21 -8.18
N ALA A 776 -14.55 11.39 -8.68
CA ALA A 776 -14.60 10.92 -10.06
C ALA A 776 -15.88 10.11 -10.37
N LEU A 777 -16.31 9.22 -9.46
CA LEU A 777 -17.59 8.52 -9.61
C LEU A 777 -18.78 9.50 -9.64
N HIS A 778 -18.78 10.53 -8.80
CA HIS A 778 -19.86 11.50 -8.76
C HIS A 778 -19.92 12.35 -10.05
N LEU A 779 -18.78 12.78 -10.58
CA LEU A 779 -18.66 13.49 -11.86
C LEU A 779 -19.23 12.66 -13.02
N LEU A 780 -18.91 11.37 -13.05
CA LEU A 780 -19.44 10.38 -13.98
C LEU A 780 -20.97 10.16 -13.83
N GLY A 781 -21.49 10.37 -12.63
CA GLY A 781 -22.90 10.17 -12.28
C GLY A 781 -23.21 8.79 -11.71
N ALA A 782 -22.31 8.28 -10.87
CA ALA A 782 -22.41 7.01 -10.17
C ALA A 782 -22.05 7.17 -8.67
N GLN A 783 -22.44 6.20 -7.84
CA GLN A 783 -22.08 6.16 -6.41
C GLN A 783 -21.75 4.74 -5.94
N PRO A 784 -20.85 4.57 -4.95
CA PRO A 784 -20.55 3.25 -4.40
C PRO A 784 -21.74 2.63 -3.66
N VAL A 785 -21.78 1.30 -3.61
CA VAL A 785 -22.70 0.50 -2.78
C VAL A 785 -21.88 -0.21 -1.70
N TRP A 786 -22.35 -0.16 -0.46
CA TRP A 786 -21.67 -0.78 0.68
C TRP A 786 -22.52 -1.89 1.30
N ASP A 787 -21.84 -2.94 1.75
CA ASP A 787 -22.42 -3.92 2.65
C ASP A 787 -22.78 -3.31 4.00
N THR A 788 -23.94 -3.67 4.54
CA THR A 788 -24.48 -3.10 5.78
C THR A 788 -23.75 -3.57 7.05
N GLY A 789 -23.09 -4.73 7.03
CA GLY A 789 -22.40 -5.28 8.20
C GLY A 789 -20.90 -4.99 8.25
N SER A 790 -20.25 -4.90 7.08
CA SER A 790 -18.80 -4.79 6.96
C SER A 790 -18.29 -3.45 6.43
N ASP A 791 -19.19 -2.56 5.99
CA ASP A 791 -18.88 -1.29 5.30
C ASP A 791 -17.94 -1.45 4.08
N ARG A 792 -17.83 -2.68 3.55
CA ARG A 792 -17.07 -2.94 2.33
C ARG A 792 -17.83 -2.49 1.12
N VAL A 793 -17.13 -1.98 0.13
CA VAL A 793 -17.71 -1.66 -1.18
C VAL A 793 -18.02 -2.96 -1.92
N THR A 794 -19.28 -3.14 -2.30
CA THR A 794 -19.79 -4.35 -2.98
C THR A 794 -20.18 -4.11 -4.43
N GLY A 795 -20.27 -2.85 -4.86
CA GLY A 795 -20.68 -2.50 -6.22
C GLY A 795 -20.87 -1.00 -6.40
N VAL A 796 -21.52 -0.63 -7.49
CA VAL A 796 -21.82 0.76 -7.89
C VAL A 796 -23.29 0.89 -8.28
N GLU A 797 -23.91 2.02 -7.95
CA GLU A 797 -25.24 2.43 -8.37
C GLU A 797 -25.13 3.62 -9.33
N ILE A 798 -25.87 3.57 -10.44
CA ILE A 798 -25.92 4.68 -11.39
C ILE A 798 -26.98 5.69 -10.96
N LEU A 799 -26.57 6.96 -10.84
CA LEU A 799 -27.46 8.05 -10.45
C LEU A 799 -28.35 8.46 -11.63
N PRO A 800 -29.66 8.66 -11.43
CA PRO A 800 -30.54 9.28 -12.42
C PRO A 800 -30.10 10.71 -12.77
N LEU A 801 -30.24 11.14 -14.03
CA LEU A 801 -29.90 12.50 -14.47
C LEU A 801 -30.58 13.59 -13.64
N ALA A 802 -31.82 13.35 -13.21
CA ALA A 802 -32.58 14.28 -12.36
C ALA A 802 -31.95 14.54 -10.97
N MET A 803 -30.99 13.70 -10.54
CA MET A 803 -30.23 13.90 -9.29
C MET A 803 -28.91 14.64 -9.50
N LEU A 804 -28.45 14.81 -10.75
CA LEU A 804 -27.18 15.45 -11.08
C LEU A 804 -27.33 16.94 -11.37
N ASP A 805 -28.46 17.36 -11.96
CA ASP A 805 -28.70 18.76 -12.41
C ASP A 805 -27.64 19.30 -13.39
N ARG A 806 -26.93 18.39 -14.07
CA ARG A 806 -25.93 18.65 -15.11
C ARG A 806 -25.75 17.42 -16.01
N PRO A 807 -25.11 17.56 -17.19
CA PRO A 807 -24.65 16.42 -17.97
C PRO A 807 -23.66 15.55 -17.18
N ARG A 808 -23.56 14.27 -17.58
CA ARG A 808 -22.49 13.38 -17.13
C ARG A 808 -21.16 13.81 -17.75
N VAL A 809 -20.09 13.78 -16.97
CA VAL A 809 -18.74 14.12 -17.44
C VAL A 809 -18.03 12.85 -17.88
N ASP A 810 -17.35 12.87 -19.04
CA ASP A 810 -16.47 11.79 -19.47
C ASP A 810 -15.15 11.83 -18.68
N VAL A 811 -15.08 11.04 -17.61
CA VAL A 811 -13.94 11.05 -16.68
C VAL A 811 -12.94 9.94 -17.03
N THR A 812 -11.68 10.32 -17.23
CA THR A 812 -10.54 9.43 -17.33
C THR A 812 -9.71 9.50 -16.06
N LEU A 813 -9.46 8.37 -15.42
CA LEU A 813 -8.57 8.24 -14.28
C LEU A 813 -7.15 7.97 -14.77
N ARG A 814 -6.19 8.80 -14.36
CA ARG A 814 -4.77 8.48 -14.44
C ARG A 814 -4.32 8.03 -13.04
N VAL A 815 -4.03 6.75 -12.87
CA VAL A 815 -3.70 6.14 -11.58
C VAL A 815 -2.18 5.94 -11.43
N SER A 816 -1.65 6.23 -10.24
CA SER A 816 -0.28 5.86 -9.87
C SER A 816 -0.09 4.33 -9.78
N GLY A 817 1.16 3.86 -9.90
CA GLY A 817 1.48 2.43 -9.74
C GLY A 817 1.06 1.87 -8.37
N LEU A 818 1.22 2.66 -7.29
CA LEU A 818 0.76 2.27 -5.96
C LEU A 818 -0.77 2.14 -5.89
N PHE A 819 -1.51 3.04 -6.57
CA PHE A 819 -2.97 2.94 -6.65
C PHE A 819 -3.39 1.66 -7.38
N ARG A 820 -2.80 1.39 -8.56
CA ARG A 820 -3.03 0.16 -9.33
C ARG A 820 -2.86 -1.09 -8.46
N ASP A 821 -1.78 -1.14 -7.67
CA ASP A 821 -1.45 -2.34 -6.89
C ASP A 821 -2.32 -2.52 -5.65
N THR A 822 -2.73 -1.42 -5.02
CA THR A 822 -3.51 -1.43 -3.78
C THR A 822 -5.01 -1.50 -4.02
N PHE A 823 -5.49 -0.83 -5.07
CA PHE A 823 -6.91 -0.56 -5.32
C PHE A 823 -7.37 -1.07 -6.69
N ALA A 824 -6.80 -2.17 -7.19
CA ALA A 824 -7.19 -2.78 -8.48
C ALA A 824 -8.71 -3.00 -8.62
N GLN A 825 -9.40 -3.34 -7.52
CA GLN A 825 -10.85 -3.47 -7.50
C GLN A 825 -11.59 -2.18 -7.85
N LEU A 826 -11.02 -1.01 -7.52
CA LEU A 826 -11.60 0.29 -7.86
C LEU A 826 -11.47 0.58 -9.36
N CYS A 827 -10.38 0.16 -10.00
CA CYS A 827 -10.25 0.24 -11.46
C CYS A 827 -11.36 -0.58 -12.15
N ALA A 828 -11.57 -1.82 -11.72
CA ALA A 828 -12.63 -2.68 -12.26
C ALA A 828 -14.04 -2.11 -12.00
N LEU A 829 -14.28 -1.58 -10.80
CA LEU A 829 -15.53 -0.92 -10.41
C LEU A 829 -15.83 0.29 -11.30
N PHE A 830 -14.82 1.11 -11.59
CA PHE A 830 -14.97 2.28 -12.46
C PHE A 830 -15.34 1.88 -13.89
N GLY A 831 -14.68 0.86 -14.45
CA GLY A 831 -15.03 0.30 -15.75
C GLY A 831 -16.45 -0.28 -15.80
N GLN A 832 -16.88 -0.92 -14.71
CA GLN A 832 -18.26 -1.41 -14.58
C GLN A 832 -19.27 -0.26 -14.63
N ALA A 833 -19.00 0.85 -13.94
CA ALA A 833 -19.84 2.04 -13.99
C ALA A 833 -19.94 2.62 -15.42
N VAL A 834 -18.82 2.73 -16.13
CA VAL A 834 -18.79 3.23 -17.52
C VAL A 834 -19.62 2.33 -18.45
N ARG A 835 -19.48 0.99 -18.33
CA ARG A 835 -20.28 0.04 -19.13
C ARG A 835 -21.77 0.14 -18.83
N ALA A 836 -22.14 0.29 -17.55
CA ALA A 836 -23.53 0.48 -17.15
C ALA A 836 -24.11 1.78 -17.72
N LEU A 837 -23.33 2.86 -17.77
CA LEU A 837 -23.72 4.15 -18.35
C LEU A 837 -23.91 4.11 -19.87
N ALA A 838 -23.04 3.38 -20.58
CA ALA A 838 -23.13 3.22 -22.02
C ALA A 838 -24.38 2.44 -22.47
N ALA A 839 -24.93 1.61 -21.58
CA ALA A 839 -26.14 0.83 -21.82
C ALA A 839 -27.45 1.60 -21.56
N ARG A 840 -27.38 2.86 -21.11
CA ARG A 840 -28.56 3.64 -20.74
C ARG A 840 -29.26 4.24 -21.96
N ASP A 841 -30.58 4.29 -21.88
CA ASP A 841 -31.41 5.04 -22.80
C ASP A 841 -31.48 6.51 -22.34
N GLU A 842 -30.40 7.24 -22.61
CA GLU A 842 -30.25 8.67 -22.32
C GLU A 842 -29.84 9.41 -23.59
N ALA A 843 -30.07 10.72 -23.66
CA ALA A 843 -29.68 11.50 -24.82
C ALA A 843 -28.15 11.74 -24.83
N PRO A 844 -27.45 11.65 -25.98
CA PRO A 844 -25.99 11.78 -26.05
C PRO A 844 -25.43 13.09 -25.48
N GLU A 845 -26.20 14.17 -25.52
CA GLU A 845 -25.83 15.47 -24.96
C GLU A 845 -25.85 15.50 -23.41
N TRP A 846 -26.57 14.57 -22.77
CA TRP A 846 -26.62 14.41 -21.32
C TRP A 846 -25.78 13.24 -20.82
N ASN A 847 -25.50 12.27 -21.69
CA ASN A 847 -24.70 11.09 -21.41
C ASN A 847 -23.75 10.80 -22.59
N PRO A 848 -22.44 11.12 -22.45
CA PRO A 848 -21.46 10.95 -23.53
C PRO A 848 -21.12 9.49 -23.84
N PHE A 849 -21.61 8.53 -23.05
CA PHE A 849 -21.34 7.10 -23.21
C PHE A 849 -22.32 6.39 -24.15
N VAL A 850 -23.46 7.03 -24.46
CA VAL A 850 -24.53 6.42 -25.26
C VAL A 850 -24.05 6.15 -26.70
N GLY A 851 -24.39 4.96 -27.21
CA GLY A 851 -23.96 4.50 -28.53
C GLY A 851 -22.59 3.81 -28.56
N GLN A 852 -21.87 3.79 -27.42
CA GLN A 852 -20.57 3.12 -27.26
C GLN A 852 -20.71 1.69 -26.68
N SER A 853 -21.71 0.92 -27.13
CA SER A 853 -22.00 -0.42 -26.59
C SER A 853 -20.88 -1.44 -26.89
N GLY A 854 -20.27 -1.98 -25.82
CA GLY A 854 -19.19 -2.98 -25.84
C GLY A 854 -17.83 -2.42 -25.39
N ALA A 855 -17.01 -3.22 -24.72
CA ALA A 855 -15.73 -2.78 -24.12
C ALA A 855 -14.77 -2.16 -25.16
N GLU A 856 -14.72 -2.70 -26.39
CA GLU A 856 -13.90 -2.17 -27.48
C GLU A 856 -14.38 -0.81 -28.03
N ARG A 857 -15.67 -0.47 -27.89
CA ARG A 857 -16.26 0.76 -28.45
C ARG A 857 -16.34 1.92 -27.44
N ALA A 858 -16.39 1.61 -26.14
CA ALA A 858 -16.31 2.62 -25.09
C ALA A 858 -14.89 3.17 -24.90
N GLY A 859 -13.86 2.34 -25.15
CA GLY A 859 -12.47 2.64 -24.83
C GLY A 859 -12.22 2.65 -23.31
N ALA A 860 -10.98 2.47 -22.89
CA ALA A 860 -10.64 2.43 -21.47
C ALA A 860 -10.80 3.82 -20.83
N ARG A 861 -11.01 3.86 -19.50
CA ARG A 861 -11.03 5.09 -18.69
C ARG A 861 -10.05 5.08 -17.55
N VAL A 862 -9.41 3.96 -17.25
CA VAL A 862 -8.46 3.89 -16.15
C VAL A 862 -7.09 3.55 -16.70
N TYR A 863 -6.20 4.53 -16.68
CA TYR A 863 -4.87 4.47 -17.26
C TYR A 863 -3.77 4.65 -16.21
N GLY A 864 -2.61 4.05 -16.41
CA GLY A 864 -1.47 4.20 -15.49
C GLY A 864 -0.21 3.51 -16.01
N PRO A 865 0.82 3.34 -15.15
CA PRO A 865 2.07 2.71 -15.55
C PRO A 865 1.91 1.20 -15.70
N ALA A 866 2.74 0.60 -16.57
CA ALA A 866 2.82 -0.84 -16.77
C ALA A 866 2.96 -1.61 -15.44
N PRO A 867 2.34 -2.80 -15.27
CA PRO A 867 2.51 -3.61 -14.08
C PRO A 867 3.98 -3.78 -13.67
N GLY A 868 4.29 -3.48 -12.41
CA GLY A 868 5.68 -3.49 -11.91
C GLY A 868 6.45 -2.18 -12.09
N SER A 869 5.98 -1.25 -12.95
CA SER A 869 6.57 0.08 -13.12
C SER A 869 5.82 1.16 -12.34
N TYR A 870 6.53 2.23 -12.00
CA TYR A 870 6.09 3.34 -11.14
C TYR A 870 6.78 4.64 -11.58
N GLY A 871 6.29 5.79 -11.09
CA GLY A 871 6.77 7.11 -11.49
C GLY A 871 6.36 7.49 -12.92
N LEU A 872 6.93 8.59 -13.43
CA LEU A 872 6.63 9.14 -14.75
C LEU A 872 7.80 9.06 -15.74
N GLY A 873 9.01 8.74 -15.27
CA GLY A 873 10.17 8.62 -16.16
C GLY A 873 10.60 9.92 -16.85
N ILE A 874 10.18 11.10 -16.37
CA ILE A 874 10.51 12.39 -17.01
C ILE A 874 12.01 12.70 -16.93
N GLY A 875 12.70 12.27 -15.86
CA GLY A 875 14.15 12.43 -15.73
C GLY A 875 14.62 13.88 -15.83
N ASP A 876 15.79 14.08 -16.44
CA ASP A 876 16.41 15.40 -16.60
C ASP A 876 15.65 16.34 -17.56
N ALA A 877 14.62 15.85 -18.26
CA ALA A 877 13.82 16.64 -19.19
C ALA A 877 13.02 17.75 -18.47
N ALA A 878 12.68 17.54 -17.19
CA ALA A 878 12.07 18.57 -16.33
C ALA A 878 13.03 19.72 -15.99
N ASP A 879 14.35 19.45 -16.03
CA ASP A 879 15.41 20.36 -15.62
C ASP A 879 16.19 20.94 -16.82
N THR A 880 15.87 20.50 -18.04
CA THR A 880 16.51 20.93 -19.28
C THR A 880 15.56 21.83 -20.08
N TYR A 881 15.80 23.13 -20.08
CA TYR A 881 14.88 24.14 -20.63
C TYR A 881 14.97 24.32 -22.14
N THR A 882 14.61 23.29 -22.89
CA THR A 882 14.52 23.31 -24.36
C THR A 882 13.21 22.72 -24.85
N ASP A 883 12.74 23.13 -26.02
CA ASP A 883 11.50 22.57 -26.60
C ASP A 883 11.56 21.05 -26.78
N ALA A 884 12.73 20.53 -27.16
CA ALA A 884 12.95 19.09 -27.31
C ALA A 884 12.81 18.34 -25.97
N ALA A 885 13.33 18.91 -24.88
CA ALA A 885 13.18 18.32 -23.55
C ALA A 885 11.73 18.41 -23.05
N ARG A 886 11.02 19.51 -23.33
CA ARG A 886 9.58 19.61 -23.03
C ARG A 886 8.77 18.54 -23.76
N ALA A 887 9.04 18.33 -25.05
CA ALA A 887 8.39 17.28 -25.83
C ALA A 887 8.73 15.88 -25.26
N ALA A 888 10.00 15.62 -24.93
CA ALA A 888 10.41 14.36 -24.30
C ALA A 888 9.72 14.11 -22.95
N ALA A 889 9.51 15.14 -22.13
CA ALA A 889 8.76 15.04 -20.89
C ALA A 889 7.28 14.67 -21.14
N GLY A 890 6.66 15.26 -22.16
CA GLY A 890 5.30 14.90 -22.58
C GLY A 890 5.18 13.46 -23.09
N GLU A 891 6.15 13.01 -23.90
CA GLU A 891 6.23 11.62 -24.37
C GLU A 891 6.43 10.62 -23.21
N ALA A 892 7.28 10.96 -22.24
CA ALA A 892 7.50 10.15 -21.04
C ALA A 892 6.22 10.03 -20.20
N TRP A 893 5.49 11.13 -20.00
CA TRP A 893 4.21 11.13 -19.28
C TRP A 893 3.16 10.21 -19.95
N LEU A 894 3.07 10.26 -21.29
CA LEU A 894 2.17 9.39 -22.07
C LEU A 894 2.58 7.93 -21.96
N ALA A 895 3.87 7.63 -22.09
CA ALA A 895 4.39 6.27 -21.93
C ALA A 895 4.11 5.70 -20.55
N ALA A 896 4.31 6.51 -19.49
CA ALA A 896 4.04 6.15 -18.10
C ALA A 896 2.53 6.04 -17.77
N SER A 897 1.65 6.39 -18.70
CA SER A 897 0.20 6.32 -18.56
C SER A 897 -0.44 5.39 -19.61
N SER A 898 0.37 4.57 -20.30
CA SER A 898 -0.05 3.82 -21.48
C SER A 898 -0.72 2.47 -21.21
N TYR A 899 -0.99 2.09 -19.96
CA TYR A 899 -1.68 0.83 -19.65
C TYR A 899 -3.08 1.08 -19.11
N SER A 900 -4.06 0.36 -19.66
CA SER A 900 -5.44 0.33 -19.18
C SER A 900 -5.62 -0.69 -18.04
N PHE A 901 -6.60 -0.46 -17.15
CA PHE A 901 -6.88 -1.31 -15.97
C PHE A 901 -8.36 -1.65 -15.75
N ASP A 902 -9.28 -1.06 -16.51
CA ASP A 902 -10.74 -1.23 -16.37
C ASP A 902 -11.34 -2.17 -17.44
N ALA A 903 -10.52 -2.59 -18.39
CA ALA A 903 -10.82 -3.55 -19.46
C ALA A 903 -9.82 -4.73 -19.52
N GLY A 904 -9.02 -4.92 -18.46
CA GLY A 904 -7.85 -5.81 -18.42
C GLY A 904 -6.55 -5.02 -18.22
N GLU A 905 -5.43 -5.69 -17.96
CA GLU A 905 -4.09 -5.06 -17.85
C GLU A 905 -3.41 -5.06 -19.22
N VAL A 906 -3.76 -4.09 -20.07
CA VAL A 906 -3.34 -4.07 -21.49
C VAL A 906 -2.75 -2.71 -21.87
N ALA A 907 -1.63 -2.74 -22.62
CA ALA A 907 -1.05 -1.54 -23.20
C ALA A 907 -1.98 -0.91 -24.25
N ASP A 908 -2.30 0.36 -24.06
CA ASP A 908 -3.16 1.20 -24.89
C ASP A 908 -2.60 2.65 -24.99
N PRO A 909 -1.43 2.84 -25.62
CA PRO A 909 -0.82 4.17 -25.80
C PRO A 909 -1.68 5.11 -26.68
N ALA A 910 -2.42 4.55 -27.65
CA ALA A 910 -3.28 5.33 -28.52
C ALA A 910 -4.52 5.85 -27.78
N GLY A 911 -5.12 5.04 -26.91
CA GLY A 911 -6.28 5.45 -26.12
C GLY A 911 -5.94 6.58 -25.15
N ILE A 912 -4.86 6.48 -24.38
CA ILE A 912 -4.45 7.57 -23.47
C ILE A 912 -4.14 8.86 -24.25
N ALA A 913 -3.46 8.78 -25.39
CA ALA A 913 -3.18 9.94 -26.23
C ALA A 913 -4.47 10.64 -26.70
N ALA A 914 -5.48 9.86 -27.11
CA ALA A 914 -6.79 10.40 -27.49
C ALA A 914 -7.51 11.05 -26.31
N ARG A 915 -7.41 10.49 -25.09
CA ARG A 915 -8.01 11.08 -23.88
C ARG A 915 -7.35 12.40 -23.49
N VAL A 916 -6.03 12.48 -23.55
CA VAL A 916 -5.27 13.71 -23.28
C VAL A 916 -5.62 14.79 -24.30
N ALA A 917 -5.72 14.44 -25.58
CA ALA A 917 -6.06 15.38 -26.64
C ALA A 917 -7.50 15.91 -26.55
N ALA A 918 -8.43 15.10 -26.06
CA ALA A 918 -9.85 15.43 -25.96
C ALA A 918 -10.25 16.07 -24.62
N ALA A 919 -9.35 16.14 -23.63
CA ALA A 919 -9.67 16.65 -22.31
C ALA A 919 -9.92 18.17 -22.33
N ASP A 920 -11.03 18.59 -21.71
CA ASP A 920 -11.34 20.01 -21.44
C ASP A 920 -10.65 20.48 -20.15
N ALA A 921 -10.37 19.55 -19.23
CA ALA A 921 -9.70 19.84 -17.97
C ALA A 921 -8.84 18.67 -17.48
N PHE A 922 -7.81 19.01 -16.70
CA PHE A 922 -7.04 18.10 -15.87
C PHE A 922 -7.14 18.57 -14.42
N VAL A 923 -7.32 17.63 -13.49
CA VAL A 923 -7.36 17.94 -12.05
C VAL A 923 -6.43 17.03 -11.26
N HIS A 924 -5.64 17.66 -10.40
CA HIS A 924 -4.88 17.01 -9.34
C HIS A 924 -5.38 17.51 -7.98
N ILE A 925 -5.44 16.61 -6.99
CA ILE A 925 -6.02 16.90 -5.66
C ILE A 925 -4.92 16.91 -4.62
N GLN A 926 -4.85 17.99 -3.83
CA GLN A 926 -3.98 18.06 -2.67
C GLN A 926 -4.78 17.86 -1.38
N ASP A 927 -4.43 16.84 -0.60
CA ASP A 927 -5.10 16.51 0.65
C ASP A 927 -4.33 16.95 1.91
N LEU A 928 -3.01 17.11 1.84
CA LEU A 928 -2.14 17.37 2.99
C LEU A 928 -1.94 18.87 3.28
N PRO A 929 -2.28 19.36 4.49
CA PRO A 929 -1.90 20.69 4.96
C PRO A 929 -0.39 20.94 5.05
N GLU A 930 0.41 19.87 5.14
CA GLU A 930 1.85 19.93 5.37
C GLU A 930 2.69 20.14 4.12
N THR A 931 2.09 19.96 2.94
CA THR A 931 2.77 20.03 1.66
C THR A 931 2.22 21.17 0.81
N ASP A 932 2.88 21.43 -0.32
CA ASP A 932 2.40 22.24 -1.42
C ASP A 932 3.05 21.76 -2.73
N LEU A 933 2.59 22.26 -3.87
CA LEU A 933 3.07 21.80 -5.18
C LEU A 933 4.57 22.05 -5.45
N LEU A 934 5.24 22.91 -4.67
CA LEU A 934 6.68 23.18 -4.82
C LEU A 934 7.54 22.38 -3.83
N ILE A 935 6.95 21.52 -2.99
CA ILE A 935 7.72 20.71 -2.03
C ILE A 935 8.36 19.47 -2.68
N ALA A 936 7.77 18.96 -3.77
CA ALA A 936 8.20 17.73 -4.42
C ALA A 936 8.05 17.80 -5.94
N ALA A 937 8.98 17.17 -6.66
CA ALA A 937 9.00 17.12 -8.11
C ALA A 937 7.79 16.39 -8.72
N ASP A 938 7.15 15.50 -7.95
CA ASP A 938 6.01 14.71 -8.41
C ASP A 938 4.82 15.59 -8.81
N TYR A 939 4.57 16.71 -8.14
CA TYR A 939 3.51 17.64 -8.53
C TYR A 939 3.77 18.23 -9.93
N ALA A 940 4.98 18.74 -10.18
CA ALA A 940 5.37 19.24 -11.49
C ALA A 940 5.33 18.13 -12.55
N GLY A 941 5.82 16.93 -12.20
CA GLY A 941 5.79 15.78 -13.10
C GLY A 941 4.37 15.42 -13.53
N HIS A 942 3.42 15.41 -12.62
CA HIS A 942 2.04 15.01 -12.91
C HIS A 942 1.23 16.14 -13.57
N GLU A 943 1.20 17.33 -12.97
CA GLU A 943 0.38 18.44 -13.42
C GLU A 943 1.00 19.11 -14.66
N ALA A 944 2.27 19.51 -14.58
CA ALA A 944 2.95 20.16 -15.68
C ALA A 944 3.39 19.18 -16.78
N GLY A 945 3.66 17.92 -16.43
CA GLY A 945 3.90 16.86 -17.43
C GLY A 945 2.66 16.54 -18.27
N PHE A 946 1.45 16.63 -17.71
CA PHE A 946 0.22 16.54 -18.51
C PHE A 946 0.13 17.69 -19.53
N ALA A 947 0.47 18.92 -19.13
CA ALA A 947 0.52 20.06 -20.05
C ALA A 947 1.53 19.83 -21.19
N ALA A 948 2.71 19.28 -20.86
CA ALA A 948 3.71 18.88 -21.85
C ALA A 948 3.19 17.77 -22.78
N ALA A 949 2.43 16.80 -22.25
CA ALA A 949 1.80 15.75 -23.04
C ALA A 949 0.75 16.30 -24.03
N GLN A 950 -0.09 17.27 -23.62
CA GLN A 950 -0.98 17.98 -24.55
C GLN A 950 -0.21 18.70 -25.66
N GLY A 951 0.99 19.22 -25.38
CA GLY A 951 1.88 19.77 -26.40
C GLY A 951 2.32 18.75 -27.47
N VAL A 952 2.33 17.45 -27.14
CA VAL A 952 2.68 16.35 -28.05
C VAL A 952 1.48 15.87 -28.86
N VAL A 953 0.33 15.67 -28.22
CA VAL A 953 -0.86 15.06 -28.87
C VAL A 953 -1.89 16.08 -29.39
N GLY A 954 -1.75 17.35 -29.02
CA GLY A 954 -2.73 18.40 -29.26
C GLY A 954 -3.77 18.51 -28.15
N GLY A 955 -4.72 19.43 -28.32
CA GLY A 955 -5.74 19.76 -27.31
C GLY A 955 -5.35 20.95 -26.43
N HIS A 956 -6.30 21.41 -25.63
CA HIS A 956 -6.10 22.48 -24.65
C HIS A 956 -7.04 22.23 -23.47
N ALA A 957 -6.48 21.87 -22.32
CA ALA A 957 -7.24 21.65 -21.10
C ALA A 957 -6.92 22.73 -20.06
N ALA A 958 -7.94 23.14 -19.31
CA ALA A 958 -7.75 23.89 -18.08
C ALA A 958 -7.08 22.99 -17.01
N LEU A 959 -6.01 23.49 -16.40
CA LEU A 959 -5.26 22.76 -15.36
C LEU A 959 -5.71 23.24 -13.98
N TYR A 960 -6.36 22.37 -13.21
CA TYR A 960 -6.84 22.69 -11.88
C TYR A 960 -6.06 21.95 -10.80
N HIS A 961 -5.62 22.71 -9.80
CA HIS A 961 -5.16 22.20 -8.53
C HIS A 961 -6.31 22.30 -7.51
N LEU A 962 -6.80 21.16 -7.03
CA LEU A 962 -7.92 21.07 -6.11
C LEU A 962 -7.41 20.92 -4.68
N ASP A 963 -7.48 22.03 -3.93
CA ASP A 963 -7.07 22.11 -2.53
C ASP A 963 -8.17 21.54 -1.63
N ALA A 964 -7.90 20.35 -1.08
CA ALA A 964 -8.76 19.62 -0.15
C ALA A 964 -8.13 19.50 1.25
N ARG A 965 -7.20 20.39 1.60
CA ARG A 965 -6.51 20.41 2.90
C ARG A 965 -7.47 20.68 4.06
N ASP A 966 -8.47 21.53 3.83
CA ASP A 966 -9.62 21.70 4.70
C ASP A 966 -10.85 21.02 4.07
N PRO A 967 -11.28 19.84 4.57
CA PRO A 967 -12.45 19.14 4.04
C PRO A 967 -13.74 19.98 4.08
N GLY A 968 -13.83 20.97 4.97
CA GLY A 968 -14.98 21.85 5.10
C GLY A 968 -15.06 22.94 4.01
N ARG A 969 -13.94 23.27 3.37
CA ARG A 969 -13.82 24.38 2.41
C ARG A 969 -12.90 24.01 1.24
N PRO A 970 -13.24 22.99 0.42
CA PRO A 970 -12.43 22.66 -0.75
C PRO A 970 -12.40 23.84 -1.73
N ARG A 971 -11.28 24.03 -2.43
CA ARG A 971 -11.11 25.11 -3.41
C ARG A 971 -10.40 24.62 -4.66
N ALA A 972 -11.01 24.82 -5.82
CA ALA A 972 -10.36 24.60 -7.10
C ALA A 972 -9.69 25.90 -7.58
N ARG A 973 -8.40 25.84 -7.92
CA ARG A 973 -7.63 26.95 -8.49
C ARG A 973 -6.98 26.54 -9.82
N PRO A 974 -6.95 27.40 -10.83
CA PRO A 974 -6.05 27.26 -11.96
C PRO A 974 -4.62 27.07 -11.46
N LEU A 975 -3.87 26.20 -12.12
CA LEU A 975 -2.50 25.85 -11.71
C LEU A 975 -1.61 27.10 -11.57
N ARG A 976 -1.77 28.08 -12.48
CA ARG A 976 -1.07 29.37 -12.41
C ARG A 976 -1.33 30.16 -11.12
N GLU A 977 -2.58 30.15 -10.65
CA GLU A 977 -3.02 30.86 -9.45
C GLU A 977 -2.44 30.18 -8.21
N GLU A 978 -2.45 28.84 -8.20
CA GLU A 978 -1.90 28.06 -7.09
C GLU A 978 -0.36 28.19 -6.99
N VAL A 979 0.36 28.19 -8.11
CA VAL A 979 1.81 28.44 -8.11
C VAL A 979 2.13 29.83 -7.54
N ALA A 980 1.39 30.87 -7.97
CA ALA A 980 1.54 32.21 -7.43
C ALA A 980 1.25 32.25 -5.92
N ARG A 981 0.19 31.57 -5.46
CA ARG A 981 -0.16 31.46 -4.03
C ARG A 981 0.96 30.83 -3.24
N VAL A 982 1.56 29.74 -3.72
CA VAL A 982 2.63 29.03 -3.01
C VAL A 982 3.94 29.83 -2.99
N VAL A 983 4.29 30.51 -4.08
CA VAL A 983 5.50 31.35 -4.11
C VAL A 983 5.37 32.50 -3.12
N ARG A 984 4.22 33.20 -3.11
CA ARG A 984 3.97 34.33 -2.21
C ARG A 984 3.65 33.87 -0.77
N GLY A 985 2.97 32.75 -0.58
CA GLY A 985 2.55 32.28 0.75
C GLY A 985 3.61 31.45 1.49
N ARG A 986 4.63 30.94 0.79
CA ARG A 986 5.71 30.16 1.40
C ARG A 986 7.07 30.43 0.78
N ALA A 987 7.24 30.22 -0.52
CA ALA A 987 8.59 30.12 -1.11
C ALA A 987 9.43 31.38 -0.88
N ALA A 988 8.82 32.55 -1.04
CA ALA A 988 9.45 33.84 -0.80
C ALA A 988 9.24 34.38 0.63
N ASP A 989 8.52 33.65 1.48
CA ASP A 989 8.23 34.06 2.85
C ASP A 989 9.52 34.02 3.69
N PRO A 990 9.94 35.14 4.31
CA PRO A 990 11.14 35.20 5.14
C PRO A 990 11.11 34.21 6.32
N ALA A 991 9.94 33.95 6.91
CA ALA A 991 9.79 33.04 8.04
C ALA A 991 10.01 31.58 7.61
N TRP A 992 9.53 31.19 6.43
CA TRP A 992 9.82 29.85 5.88
C TRP A 992 11.32 29.66 5.62
N ILE A 993 11.97 30.63 4.98
CA ILE A 993 13.41 30.58 4.69
C ILE A 993 14.21 30.53 5.99
N ALA A 994 13.88 31.36 6.98
CA ALA A 994 14.50 31.33 8.30
C ALA A 994 14.27 29.97 9.00
N GLY A 995 13.10 29.38 8.83
CA GLY A 995 12.77 28.02 9.23
C GLY A 995 13.75 27.00 8.69
N MET A 996 13.95 27.00 7.36
CA MET A 996 14.91 26.13 6.69
C MET A 996 16.34 26.39 7.14
N MET A 997 16.75 27.65 7.33
CA MET A 997 18.12 27.99 7.75
C MET A 997 18.55 27.37 9.09
N ARG A 998 17.59 27.00 9.96
CA ARG A 998 17.89 26.27 11.22
C ARG A 998 18.35 24.83 11.01
N HIS A 999 18.17 24.26 9.81
CA HIS A 999 18.44 22.86 9.46
C HIS A 999 19.69 22.67 8.59
N GLY A 1000 20.62 23.64 8.61
CA GLY A 1000 21.95 23.53 8.00
C GLY A 1000 21.91 22.97 6.57
N TYR A 1001 22.58 21.83 6.35
CA TYR A 1001 22.71 21.21 5.04
C TYR A 1001 21.35 20.89 4.39
N ARG A 1002 20.43 20.29 5.16
CA ARG A 1002 19.10 19.90 4.67
C ARG A 1002 18.24 21.12 4.38
N GLY A 1003 18.25 22.12 5.26
CA GLY A 1003 17.57 23.39 5.05
C GLY A 1003 17.98 24.08 3.74
N ALA A 1004 19.29 24.16 3.50
CA ALA A 1004 19.82 24.70 2.24
C ALA A 1004 19.38 23.87 1.01
N ALA A 1005 19.30 22.55 1.15
CA ALA A 1005 18.82 21.66 0.09
C ALA A 1005 17.33 21.87 -0.24
N GLU A 1006 16.47 22.12 0.75
CA GLU A 1006 15.04 22.40 0.55
C GLU A 1006 14.80 23.74 -0.18
N ILE A 1007 15.61 24.77 0.12
CA ILE A 1007 15.58 26.05 -0.61
C ILE A 1007 15.99 25.84 -2.07
N ALA A 1008 17.04 25.05 -2.33
CA ALA A 1008 17.43 24.74 -3.71
C ALA A 1008 16.37 23.88 -4.43
N GLY A 1009 15.80 22.88 -3.77
CA GLY A 1009 14.76 22.01 -4.34
C GLY A 1009 13.49 22.78 -4.73
N THR A 1010 13.07 23.75 -3.93
CA THR A 1010 11.96 24.66 -4.28
C THR A 1010 12.19 25.37 -5.62
N LEU A 1011 13.43 25.81 -5.91
CA LEU A 1011 13.76 26.46 -7.19
C LEU A 1011 13.68 25.48 -8.36
N ASP A 1012 14.17 24.26 -8.17
CA ASP A 1012 14.12 23.20 -9.17
C ASP A 1012 12.65 22.96 -9.59
N HIS A 1013 11.75 22.76 -8.62
CA HIS A 1013 10.33 22.53 -8.88
C HIS A 1013 9.65 23.72 -9.55
N LEU A 1014 9.92 24.95 -9.08
CA LEU A 1014 9.40 26.16 -9.71
C LEU A 1014 9.85 26.25 -11.18
N GLY A 1015 11.11 25.93 -11.45
CA GLY A 1015 11.64 25.89 -12.80
C GLY A 1015 11.01 24.80 -13.68
N SER A 1016 10.66 23.64 -13.12
CA SER A 1016 9.92 22.59 -13.85
C SER A 1016 8.51 23.05 -14.22
N PHE A 1017 7.78 23.73 -13.34
CA PHE A 1017 6.48 24.33 -13.68
C PHE A 1017 6.59 25.41 -14.77
N ALA A 1018 7.62 26.26 -14.68
CA ALA A 1018 7.90 27.28 -15.69
C ALA A 1018 8.13 26.65 -17.07
N HIS A 1019 8.92 25.57 -17.11
CA HIS A 1019 9.29 24.89 -18.34
C HIS A 1019 8.15 24.06 -18.95
N LEU A 1020 7.55 23.17 -18.16
CA LEU A 1020 6.64 22.15 -18.67
C LEU A 1020 5.22 22.67 -18.94
N ALA A 1021 4.73 23.60 -18.10
CA ALA A 1021 3.37 24.14 -18.21
C ALA A 1021 3.31 25.64 -18.55
N ASN A 1022 4.42 26.37 -18.50
CA ASN A 1022 4.45 27.82 -18.76
C ASN A 1022 3.47 28.62 -17.87
N VAL A 1023 3.35 28.21 -16.60
CA VAL A 1023 2.42 28.81 -15.62
C VAL A 1023 3.09 29.76 -14.64
N VAL A 1024 4.42 29.91 -14.71
CA VAL A 1024 5.22 30.76 -13.80
C VAL A 1024 5.54 32.08 -14.49
N THR A 1025 5.18 33.19 -13.86
CA THR A 1025 5.50 34.52 -14.37
C THR A 1025 6.93 34.93 -14.02
N PRO A 1026 7.57 35.83 -14.81
CA PRO A 1026 8.91 36.34 -14.52
C PRO A 1026 9.00 37.02 -13.14
N GLU A 1027 7.92 37.69 -12.72
CA GLU A 1027 7.82 38.38 -11.43
C GLU A 1027 7.89 37.43 -10.24
N LEU A 1028 7.34 36.20 -10.36
CA LEU A 1028 7.48 35.18 -9.31
C LEU A 1028 8.92 34.67 -9.19
N ILE A 1029 9.65 34.58 -10.31
CA ILE A 1029 11.07 34.17 -10.30
C ILE A 1029 11.93 35.30 -9.72
N ASP A 1030 11.66 36.56 -10.08
CA ASP A 1030 12.27 37.74 -9.45
C ASP A 1030 12.05 37.72 -7.93
N LEU A 1031 10.81 37.47 -7.49
CA LEU A 1031 10.45 37.43 -6.08
C LEU A 1031 11.20 36.34 -5.31
N TYR A 1032 11.31 35.15 -5.89
CA TYR A 1032 12.03 34.05 -5.26
C TYR A 1032 13.55 34.27 -5.26
N HIS A 1033 14.11 34.87 -6.33
CA HIS A 1033 15.50 35.28 -6.37
C HIS A 1033 15.82 36.29 -5.25
N ASP A 1034 15.01 37.34 -5.13
CA ASP A 1034 15.15 38.38 -4.10
C ASP A 1034 15.04 37.81 -2.69
N ALA A 1035 14.15 36.83 -2.46
CA ALA A 1035 13.99 36.19 -1.17
C ALA A 1035 15.16 35.26 -0.81
N THR A 1036 15.87 34.72 -1.79
CA THR A 1036 16.94 33.73 -1.62
C THR A 1036 18.32 34.34 -1.88
N ILE A 1037 18.96 34.04 -3.01
CA ILE A 1037 20.34 34.43 -3.29
C ILE A 1037 20.53 35.95 -3.46
N GLY A 1038 19.44 36.69 -3.67
CA GLY A 1038 19.42 38.16 -3.65
C GLY A 1038 19.55 38.77 -2.24
N ARG A 1039 19.35 37.98 -1.16
CA ARG A 1039 19.60 38.38 0.23
C ARG A 1039 20.96 37.86 0.68
N ASP A 1040 21.84 38.79 1.07
CA ASP A 1040 23.20 38.47 1.51
C ASP A 1040 23.23 37.46 2.66
N GLU A 1041 22.30 37.55 3.61
CA GLU A 1041 22.20 36.62 4.75
C GLU A 1041 21.92 35.18 4.29
N VAL A 1042 20.92 35.00 3.42
CA VAL A 1042 20.53 33.67 2.91
C VAL A 1042 21.64 33.11 2.04
N ARG A 1043 22.25 33.94 1.18
CA ARG A 1043 23.39 33.53 0.36
C ARG A 1043 24.59 33.10 1.20
N ALA A 1044 24.92 33.85 2.26
CA ALA A 1044 26.00 33.50 3.19
C ALA A 1044 25.72 32.19 3.92
N PHE A 1045 24.48 31.97 4.35
CA PHE A 1045 24.05 30.69 4.91
C PHE A 1045 24.24 29.53 3.92
N LEU A 1046 23.75 29.66 2.68
CA LEU A 1046 23.87 28.63 1.65
C LEU A 1046 25.35 28.30 1.39
N ALA A 1047 26.21 29.32 1.28
CA ALA A 1047 27.65 29.14 1.07
C ALA A 1047 28.33 28.38 2.21
N ALA A 1048 27.90 28.58 3.45
CA ALA A 1048 28.47 27.94 4.63
C ALA A 1048 27.90 26.52 4.87
N ALA A 1049 26.59 26.36 4.76
CA ALA A 1049 25.89 25.12 5.12
C ALA A 1049 25.91 24.08 4.00
N ASN A 1050 25.78 24.50 2.73
CA ASN A 1050 25.73 23.62 1.57
C ASN A 1050 26.15 24.38 0.29
N PRO A 1051 27.46 24.59 0.08
CA PRO A 1051 27.96 25.36 -1.07
C PRO A 1051 27.57 24.75 -2.42
N ALA A 1052 27.33 23.45 -2.48
CA ALA A 1052 26.85 22.78 -3.69
C ALA A 1052 25.39 23.15 -4.02
N ALA A 1053 24.54 23.35 -3.01
CA ALA A 1053 23.18 23.87 -3.21
C ALA A 1053 23.19 25.31 -3.72
N LEU A 1054 24.06 26.17 -3.18
CA LEU A 1054 24.24 27.54 -3.68
C LEU A 1054 24.62 27.54 -5.17
N ALA A 1055 25.64 26.76 -5.54
CA ALA A 1055 26.09 26.66 -6.92
C ALA A 1055 24.98 26.11 -7.85
N ALA A 1056 24.20 25.15 -7.38
CA ALA A 1056 23.05 24.63 -8.12
C ALA A 1056 21.97 25.70 -8.34
N MET A 1057 21.66 26.52 -7.33
CA MET A 1057 20.70 27.62 -7.45
C MET A 1057 21.18 28.69 -8.45
N GLU A 1058 22.45 29.11 -8.36
CA GLU A 1058 23.04 30.07 -9.29
C GLU A 1058 22.99 29.55 -10.74
N ALA A 1059 23.33 28.27 -10.95
CA ALA A 1059 23.24 27.63 -12.26
C ALA A 1059 21.80 27.57 -12.78
N ARG A 1060 20.83 27.28 -11.91
CA ARG A 1060 19.41 27.16 -12.24
C ARG A 1060 18.78 28.50 -12.62
N PHE A 1061 19.02 29.55 -11.84
CA PHE A 1061 18.61 30.91 -12.18
C PHE A 1061 19.19 31.36 -13.52
N ALA A 1062 20.47 31.10 -13.75
CA ALA A 1062 21.12 31.42 -15.02
C ALA A 1062 20.53 30.59 -16.19
N ALA A 1063 20.11 29.34 -15.95
CA ALA A 1063 19.45 28.51 -16.96
C ALA A 1063 18.05 29.04 -17.32
N LEU A 1064 17.24 29.43 -16.33
CA LEU A 1064 15.92 30.06 -16.54
C LEU A 1064 16.02 31.36 -17.34
N LEU A 1065 17.04 32.17 -17.05
CA LEU A 1065 17.29 33.41 -17.77
C LEU A 1065 17.71 33.14 -19.23
N ARG A 1066 18.65 32.21 -19.45
CA ARG A 1066 19.13 31.85 -20.80
C ARG A 1066 18.05 31.20 -21.68
N SER A 1067 17.13 30.44 -21.10
CA SER A 1067 16.04 29.80 -21.85
C SER A 1067 14.92 30.77 -22.24
N GLY A 1068 14.92 31.98 -21.68
CA GLY A 1068 13.83 32.94 -21.88
C GLY A 1068 12.59 32.65 -21.04
N LEU A 1069 12.65 31.68 -20.12
CA LEU A 1069 11.58 31.42 -19.14
C LEU A 1069 11.57 32.48 -18.03
N TRP A 1070 12.69 33.20 -17.84
CA TRP A 1070 12.79 34.32 -16.91
C TRP A 1070 13.33 35.61 -17.57
N PRO A 1071 12.49 36.33 -18.33
CA PRO A 1071 12.83 37.66 -18.85
C PRO A 1071 12.71 38.73 -17.75
N THR A 1072 13.75 38.90 -16.93
CA THR A 1072 13.79 39.95 -15.90
C THR A 1072 14.10 41.33 -16.48
N ARG A 1073 13.45 42.38 -15.95
CA ARG A 1073 13.73 43.79 -16.30
C ARG A 1073 14.76 44.45 -15.37
N ARG A 1074 15.35 43.68 -14.44
CA ARG A 1074 16.23 44.19 -13.39
C ARG A 1074 17.70 44.06 -13.78
N ASN A 1075 18.33 45.19 -14.09
CA ASN A 1075 19.75 45.25 -14.46
C ASN A 1075 20.69 44.66 -13.39
N SER A 1076 20.34 44.75 -12.10
CA SER A 1076 21.14 44.18 -11.01
C SER A 1076 21.24 42.66 -11.08
N ILE A 1077 20.15 41.98 -11.46
CA ILE A 1077 20.09 40.52 -11.59
C ILE A 1077 20.91 40.08 -12.81
N LEU A 1078 20.72 40.76 -13.96
CA LEU A 1078 21.47 40.50 -15.18
C LEU A 1078 22.99 40.62 -14.96
N ALA A 1079 23.41 41.67 -14.26
CA ALA A 1079 24.81 41.90 -13.93
C ALA A 1079 25.37 40.83 -12.98
N THR A 1080 24.58 40.36 -12.02
CA THR A 1080 25.01 39.36 -11.03
C THR A 1080 25.14 37.97 -11.64
N LEU A 1081 24.31 37.62 -12.64
CA LEU A 1081 24.31 36.31 -13.31
C LEU A 1081 25.23 36.25 -14.54
N GLY A 1082 25.95 37.32 -14.86
CA GLY A 1082 27.06 37.31 -15.83
C GLY A 1082 26.65 37.26 -17.31
N LEU A 1083 25.48 37.79 -17.69
CA LEU A 1083 25.09 37.97 -19.10
C LEU A 1083 25.23 39.45 -19.50
N PRO A 1084 25.69 39.77 -20.74
CA PRO A 1084 25.69 41.15 -21.23
C PRO A 1084 24.25 41.68 -21.33
N ALA A 1085 24.05 42.91 -20.86
CA ALA A 1085 22.79 43.63 -20.84
C ALA A 1085 22.19 43.87 -22.24
#